data_AF-A0A1H9W0D8-F1
#
_entry.id   AF-A0A1H9W0D8-F1
#
_cell.length_a   1.000
_cell.length_b   1.000
_cell.length_c   1.000
_cell.angle_alpha   90.00
_cell.angle_beta   90.00
_cell.angle_gamma   90.00
#
_symmetry.space_group_name_H-M   'P 1'
#
loop_
_entity.id
_entity.type
_entity.pdbx_description
1 polymer ?
#
loop_
_entity_poly.entity_id
_entity_poly.type
_entity_poly.pdbx_seq_one_letter_code
_entity_poly.pdbx_strand_id
1 'polypeptide(L)'
;MSKENQKSASELAKIHSDPQWRISLIRLINLTALMRESIIGRDYRISDDLNNAIYLTREGDAIKKTLITKHEVPAKEAKLMCFLVFAYRDLFVDVEATNYVALVREIGKQVKSGSIRHPFVFGRALYDKAAELFPDERRYLSVADTMRLLDETPYGVWQAGDLVTGPYGIIRSKVHRDLPPSTEVPLQHCADLTCNTIHYVRLSTAYDAPVNAHRPKLTRLLEGDGIEPSEWNRFISELIYEKVSVHDDSTLQPLTNLLGDGLDEPELRILLARLLDLTGEGLREVAASVGLRGKASSMVAELSRAELLQLTLYCSDDEILRNLDELVRTREIVVPPGEQRRARVNGREWIGAWQLEAVLGHQGVTVRAPSSRLAVLRMHRLVKALYKVDKVDDMHNLDWQLRGLDAVTPAAKLAEYLRSVSPEAVLRNLILARRENAEYACTTLGLPDIDQLGDDELVAMALWKLGFSTTELEVPHGKFFEHLKEMLGLAKAAQLSSSVDEEPIRRASVVLYEKLEGLLVDVLAYVTWALINDHYASDRPFEFRGNLEFETSCAVLNASSANAGTNGVDFSAPLTLNPLIRGLGILSEHLDGLREGSEKYLRPKDSIPDYVRRTSIQEFPFGHVHPFLDLDGRAQKTIIDGLQKVRHTMESNNVASSRNDLSHFRRSSVDMTKLVDSLEAMNQAVGLLDSLGFVRLPFIHEQTKSDEWGRRTVILKSPTGQRVSFSRPSAYDSLLLPRLDEPQYLMHSATFAEPNEVLRFRPGFDSPYQDMWVDFPKRRMANRSIVANQSESGAANADGTNRSSSRLG
;
A
#
# COMPACT_ATOMS: atom_id res chain seq x y z
N MET A 1 35.36 -1.47 45.95
CA MET A 1 35.75 -0.48 44.93
C MET A 1 34.67 0.58 44.88
N SER A 2 35.08 1.86 44.95
CA SER A 2 34.21 3.02 45.07
C SER A 2 33.24 3.16 43.89
N LYS A 3 32.08 3.78 44.15
CA LYS A 3 31.17 4.37 43.14
C LYS A 3 31.89 5.49 42.37
N GLU A 4 32.93 5.15 41.60
CA GLU A 4 33.63 6.10 40.75
C GLU A 4 32.72 6.48 39.56
N ASN A 5 32.26 7.74 39.61
CA ASN A 5 31.71 8.57 38.53
C ASN A 5 31.32 7.83 37.24
N GLN A 6 30.14 7.21 37.22
CA GLN A 6 29.46 6.99 35.96
C GLN A 6 29.15 8.35 35.34
N LYS A 7 29.73 8.62 34.18
CA LYS A 7 29.49 9.85 33.43
C LYS A 7 28.07 9.82 32.88
N SER A 8 27.36 10.92 33.03
CA SER A 8 26.07 11.13 32.38
C SER A 8 26.21 11.23 30.85
N ALA A 9 25.14 11.01 30.10
CA ALA A 9 25.13 11.18 28.64
C ALA A 9 25.62 12.57 28.20
N SER A 10 25.26 13.62 28.94
CA SER A 10 25.71 15.00 28.67
C SER A 10 27.23 15.18 28.86
N GLU A 11 27.82 14.53 29.87
CA GLU A 11 29.27 14.55 30.08
C GLU A 11 29.99 13.75 28.99
N LEU A 12 29.46 12.59 28.60
CA LEU A 12 29.97 11.81 27.48
C LEU A 12 29.93 12.62 26.17
N ALA A 13 28.84 13.34 25.91
CA ALA A 13 28.72 14.21 24.74
C ALA A 13 29.77 15.33 24.71
N LYS A 14 30.12 15.90 25.87
CA LYS A 14 31.19 16.92 25.97
C LYS A 14 32.57 16.32 25.74
N ILE A 15 32.86 15.18 26.35
CA ILE A 15 34.14 14.48 26.23
C ILE A 15 34.37 14.02 24.79
N HIS A 16 33.34 13.45 24.18
CA HIS A 16 33.37 12.95 22.81
C HIS A 16 32.70 13.96 21.87
N SER A 17 33.21 15.19 21.85
CA SER A 17 32.70 16.27 20.99
C SER A 17 33.24 16.25 19.56
N ASP A 18 34.28 15.46 19.27
CA ASP A 18 34.83 15.32 17.92
C ASP A 18 33.82 14.68 16.95
N PRO A 19 33.40 15.38 15.87
CA PRO A 19 32.49 14.84 14.87
C PRO A 19 33.03 13.60 14.14
N GLN A 20 34.34 13.51 13.88
CA GLN A 20 34.91 12.37 13.14
C GLN A 20 34.89 11.09 13.98
N TRP A 21 35.24 11.22 15.26
CA TRP A 21 35.08 10.13 16.22
C TRP A 21 33.62 9.67 16.33
N ARG A 22 32.65 10.60 16.43
CA ARG A 22 31.21 10.24 16.48
C ARG A 22 30.73 9.52 15.22
N ILE A 23 31.18 9.94 14.03
CA ILE A 23 30.87 9.25 12.76
C ILE A 23 31.42 7.82 12.78
N SER A 24 32.65 7.64 13.27
CA SER A 24 33.30 6.33 13.36
C SER A 24 32.60 5.43 14.37
N LEU A 25 32.18 5.98 15.52
CA LEU A 25 31.33 5.30 16.50
C LEU A 25 30.04 4.79 15.87
N ILE A 26 29.27 5.66 15.22
CA ILE A 26 27.99 5.31 14.58
C ILE A 26 28.19 4.23 13.51
N ARG A 27 29.25 4.31 12.71
CA ARG A 27 29.59 3.29 11.70
C ARG A 27 29.82 1.91 12.32
N LEU A 28 30.54 1.83 13.44
CA LEU A 28 30.74 0.57 14.15
C LEU A 28 29.43 0.07 14.77
N ILE A 29 28.60 0.96 15.31
CA ILE A 29 27.28 0.60 15.84
C ILE A 29 26.40 0.01 14.73
N ASN A 30 26.37 0.61 13.54
CA ASN A 30 25.61 0.08 12.40
C ASN A 30 26.06 -1.34 12.02
N LEU A 31 27.38 -1.60 12.02
CA LEU A 31 27.90 -2.96 11.83
C LEU A 31 27.45 -3.92 12.93
N THR A 32 27.43 -3.48 14.20
CA THR A 32 26.92 -4.33 15.28
C THR A 32 25.42 -4.62 15.11
N ALA A 33 24.62 -3.66 14.64
CA ALA A 33 23.21 -3.84 14.37
C ALA A 33 22.98 -4.91 13.29
N LEU A 34 23.74 -4.87 12.18
CA LEU A 34 23.70 -5.91 11.15
C LEU A 34 24.03 -7.30 11.71
N MET A 35 25.04 -7.40 12.58
CA MET A 35 25.50 -8.68 13.12
C MET A 35 24.63 -9.23 14.25
N ARG A 36 23.95 -8.37 15.03
CA ARG A 36 23.11 -8.81 16.16
C ARG A 36 21.93 -9.66 15.72
N GLU A 37 21.28 -9.28 14.62
CA GLU A 37 20.10 -9.94 14.04
C GLU A 37 20.45 -10.88 12.87
N SER A 38 21.72 -11.30 12.80
CA SER A 38 22.20 -12.26 11.82
C SER A 38 21.81 -13.70 12.17
N ILE A 39 21.38 -14.46 11.16
CA ILE A 39 21.08 -15.89 11.27
C ILE A 39 22.31 -16.68 10.84
N ILE A 40 22.85 -17.49 11.75
CA ILE A 40 24.07 -18.28 11.55
C ILE A 40 23.81 -19.77 11.81
N GLY A 41 24.57 -20.61 11.11
CA GLY A 41 24.59 -22.07 11.29
C GLY A 41 25.30 -22.52 12.56
N ARG A 42 25.09 -23.79 12.93
CA ARG A 42 25.73 -24.41 14.12
C ARG A 42 27.25 -24.47 14.01
N ASP A 43 27.73 -24.59 12.79
CA ASP A 43 29.14 -24.72 12.40
C ASP A 43 29.81 -23.38 12.14
N TYR A 44 29.13 -22.25 12.36
CA TYR A 44 29.69 -20.92 12.16
C TYR A 44 30.94 -20.70 13.02
N ARG A 45 32.02 -20.26 12.38
CA ARG A 45 33.30 -19.93 13.03
C ARG A 45 33.73 -18.52 12.68
N ILE A 46 34.29 -17.84 13.69
CA ILE A 46 34.83 -16.48 13.54
C ILE A 46 36.14 -16.55 12.75
N SER A 47 36.19 -15.90 11.59
CA SER A 47 37.41 -15.83 10.78
C SER A 47 38.51 -15.05 11.49
N ASP A 48 39.77 -15.40 11.21
CA ASP A 48 40.92 -14.67 11.76
C ASP A 48 40.92 -13.20 11.33
N ASP A 49 40.55 -12.92 10.08
CA ASP A 49 40.44 -11.56 9.55
C ASP A 49 39.41 -10.73 10.33
N LEU A 50 38.24 -11.29 10.65
CA LEU A 50 37.21 -10.60 11.43
C LEU A 50 37.70 -10.33 12.84
N ASN A 51 38.31 -11.34 13.49
CA ASN A 51 38.85 -11.21 14.83
C ASN A 51 39.99 -10.17 14.89
N ASN A 52 40.87 -10.13 13.89
CA ASN A 52 42.02 -9.23 13.85
C ASN A 52 41.63 -7.78 13.59
N ALA A 53 40.50 -7.53 12.94
CA ALA A 53 40.01 -6.19 12.66
C ALA A 53 39.42 -5.47 13.89
N ILE A 54 38.98 -6.20 14.91
CA ILE A 54 38.40 -5.63 16.14
C ILE A 54 39.53 -5.21 17.09
N TYR A 55 39.48 -4.02 17.69
CA TYR A 55 40.39 -3.63 18.76
C TYR A 55 39.59 -3.31 20.02
N LEU A 56 40.03 -3.81 21.17
CA LEU A 56 39.33 -3.62 22.43
C LEU A 56 39.99 -2.50 23.24
N THR A 57 39.19 -1.76 24.01
CA THR A 57 39.69 -0.84 25.02
C THR A 57 40.27 -1.62 26.21
N ARG A 58 40.84 -0.90 27.18
CA ARG A 58 41.28 -1.49 28.46
C ARG A 58 40.15 -2.23 29.19
N GLU A 59 38.94 -1.67 29.17
CA GLU A 59 37.76 -2.28 29.78
C GLU A 59 37.35 -3.54 29.00
N GLY A 60 37.26 -3.44 27.67
CA GLY A 60 36.95 -4.59 26.82
C GLY A 60 37.94 -5.75 26.98
N ASP A 61 39.23 -5.45 27.11
CA ASP A 61 40.28 -6.45 27.36
C ASP A 61 40.18 -7.06 28.77
N ALA A 62 39.77 -6.30 29.78
CA ALA A 62 39.52 -6.82 31.13
C ALA A 62 38.35 -7.81 31.15
N ILE A 63 37.25 -7.46 30.47
CA ILE A 63 36.10 -8.36 30.30
C ILE A 63 36.50 -9.61 29.51
N LYS A 64 37.18 -9.46 28.38
CA LYS A 64 37.69 -10.58 27.57
C LYS A 64 38.58 -11.53 28.39
N LYS A 65 39.54 -11.00 29.16
CA LYS A 65 40.40 -11.82 30.04
C LYS A 65 39.58 -12.57 31.09
N THR A 66 38.58 -11.93 31.67
CA THR A 66 37.70 -12.57 32.67
C THR A 66 36.88 -13.69 32.04
N LEU A 67 36.32 -13.47 30.85
CA LEU A 67 35.61 -14.50 30.10
C LEU A 67 36.50 -15.71 29.77
N ILE A 68 37.74 -15.47 29.35
CA ILE A 68 38.69 -16.54 29.03
C ILE A 68 39.11 -17.31 30.29
N THR A 69 39.48 -16.61 31.36
CA THR A 69 40.11 -17.22 32.54
C THR A 69 39.10 -17.80 33.53
N LYS A 70 37.96 -17.14 33.77
CA LYS A 70 36.95 -17.59 34.74
C LYS A 70 35.80 -18.37 34.12
N HIS A 71 35.48 -18.11 32.85
CA HIS A 71 34.31 -18.69 32.18
C HIS A 71 34.67 -19.60 31.00
N GLU A 72 35.97 -19.84 30.76
CA GLU A 72 36.51 -20.74 29.74
C GLU A 72 35.96 -20.46 28.34
N VAL A 73 35.73 -19.19 28.02
CA VAL A 73 35.28 -18.78 26.69
C VAL A 73 36.51 -18.66 25.77
N PRO A 74 36.49 -19.22 24.55
CA PRO A 74 37.63 -19.06 23.65
C PRO A 74 37.82 -17.61 23.20
N ALA A 75 39.07 -17.26 22.89
CA ALA A 75 39.50 -15.86 22.83
C ALA A 75 38.84 -15.05 21.70
N LYS A 76 38.51 -15.70 20.57
CA LYS A 76 37.85 -15.05 19.42
C LYS A 76 36.39 -14.73 19.75
N GLU A 77 35.69 -15.67 20.37
CA GLU A 77 34.30 -15.56 20.81
C GLU A 77 34.18 -14.47 21.88
N ALA A 78 35.07 -14.47 22.87
CA ALA A 78 35.11 -13.42 23.90
C ALA A 78 35.29 -12.02 23.28
N LYS A 79 36.19 -11.89 22.30
CA LYS A 79 36.44 -10.62 21.61
C LYS A 79 35.23 -10.15 20.78
N LEU A 80 34.63 -11.05 20.02
CA LEU A 80 33.44 -10.75 19.22
C LEU A 80 32.23 -10.41 20.09
N MET A 81 32.05 -11.09 21.23
CA MET A 81 30.98 -10.76 22.17
C MET A 81 31.15 -9.34 22.76
N CYS A 82 32.39 -8.94 23.11
CA CYS A 82 32.67 -7.56 23.49
C CYS A 82 32.29 -6.56 22.38
N PHE A 83 32.58 -6.90 21.12
CA PHE A 83 32.18 -6.08 19.97
C PHE A 83 30.65 -5.98 19.81
N LEU A 84 29.94 -7.10 19.94
CA LEU A 84 28.48 -7.14 19.81
C LEU A 84 27.75 -6.42 20.94
N VAL A 85 28.25 -6.45 22.18
CA VAL A 85 27.70 -5.66 23.30
C VAL A 85 28.08 -4.19 23.18
N PHE A 86 29.30 -3.93 22.68
CA PHE A 86 29.87 -2.62 22.37
C PHE A 86 30.19 -1.74 23.60
N ALA A 87 29.24 -1.56 24.53
CA ALA A 87 29.40 -0.76 25.74
C ALA A 87 28.60 -1.34 26.92
N TYR A 88 29.09 -1.15 28.15
CA TYR A 88 28.32 -1.43 29.37
C TYR A 88 28.58 -0.40 30.47
N ARG A 89 29.75 -0.47 31.15
CA ARG A 89 30.23 0.60 32.03
C ARG A 89 31.00 1.65 31.25
N ASP A 90 31.88 1.18 30.38
CA ASP A 90 32.62 1.97 29.42
C ASP A 90 32.53 1.29 28.03
N LEU A 91 33.09 1.92 27.00
CA LEU A 91 33.23 1.29 25.68
C LEU A 91 34.14 0.08 25.79
N PHE A 92 33.73 -1.06 25.21
CA PHE A 92 34.57 -2.24 25.09
C PHE A 92 35.44 -2.22 23.83
N VAL A 93 35.01 -1.46 22.83
CA VAL A 93 35.66 -1.39 21.51
C VAL A 93 36.40 -0.06 21.38
N ASP A 94 37.65 -0.13 20.94
CA ASP A 94 38.42 1.05 20.59
C ASP A 94 37.98 1.54 19.20
N VAL A 95 37.28 2.68 19.19
CA VAL A 95 36.66 3.25 17.98
C VAL A 95 37.70 3.67 16.94
N GLU A 96 38.87 4.13 17.37
CA GLU A 96 39.92 4.65 16.47
C GLU A 96 40.82 3.54 15.95
N ALA A 97 41.16 2.57 16.81
CA ALA A 97 42.02 1.46 16.43
C ALA A 97 41.29 0.37 15.62
N THR A 98 39.96 0.24 15.80
CA THR A 98 39.17 -0.78 15.10
C THR A 98 39.12 -0.54 13.59
N ASN A 99 39.53 -1.53 12.80
CA ASN A 99 39.61 -1.41 11.35
C ASN A 99 38.24 -1.62 10.69
N TYR A 100 37.47 -0.53 10.58
CA TYR A 100 36.15 -0.51 9.97
C TYR A 100 36.11 -1.12 8.55
N VAL A 101 37.06 -0.77 7.68
CA VAL A 101 37.07 -1.22 6.28
C VAL A 101 37.29 -2.74 6.21
N ALA A 102 38.17 -3.28 7.04
CA ALA A 102 38.40 -4.72 7.12
C ALA A 102 37.16 -5.45 7.65
N LEU A 103 36.46 -4.89 8.65
CA LEU A 103 35.19 -5.44 9.16
C LEU A 103 34.12 -5.50 8.08
N VAL A 104 33.85 -4.39 7.40
CA VAL A 104 32.85 -4.32 6.31
C VAL A 104 33.15 -5.36 5.24
N ARG A 105 34.41 -5.43 4.79
CA ARG A 105 34.83 -6.39 3.76
C ARG A 105 34.62 -7.83 4.22
N GLU A 106 35.00 -8.16 5.44
CA GLU A 106 34.95 -9.54 5.93
C GLU A 106 33.52 -9.99 6.24
N ILE A 107 32.70 -9.13 6.85
CA ILE A 107 31.27 -9.40 7.04
C ILE A 107 30.58 -9.51 5.68
N GLY A 108 30.91 -8.64 4.72
CA GLY A 108 30.37 -8.69 3.36
C GLY A 108 30.65 -10.02 2.65
N LYS A 109 31.85 -10.61 2.80
CA LYS A 109 32.15 -11.96 2.27
C LYS A 109 31.29 -13.03 2.93
N GLN A 110 31.06 -12.93 4.23
CA GLN A 110 30.27 -13.91 4.98
C GLN A 110 28.77 -13.84 4.64
N VAL A 111 28.25 -12.62 4.39
CA VAL A 111 26.91 -12.41 3.83
C VAL A 111 26.82 -13.01 2.43
N LYS A 112 27.76 -12.68 1.53
CA LYS A 112 27.78 -13.18 0.15
C LYS A 112 27.89 -14.70 0.04
N SER A 113 28.63 -15.34 0.95
CA SER A 113 28.75 -16.81 1.02
C SER A 113 27.60 -17.49 1.76
N GLY A 114 26.73 -16.73 2.42
CA GLY A 114 25.63 -17.24 3.22
C GLY A 114 26.03 -17.84 4.56
N SER A 115 27.26 -17.62 5.03
CA SER A 115 27.68 -17.95 6.41
C SER A 115 26.93 -17.10 7.44
N ILE A 116 26.63 -15.85 7.05
CA ILE A 116 25.69 -14.95 7.74
C ILE A 116 24.50 -14.76 6.80
N ARG A 117 23.29 -15.00 7.31
CA ARG A 117 22.05 -14.79 6.54
C ARG A 117 21.16 -13.76 7.21
N HIS A 118 20.47 -13.00 6.36
CA HIS A 118 19.35 -12.16 6.73
C HIS A 118 18.14 -12.58 5.88
N PRO A 119 16.91 -12.56 6.44
CA PRO A 119 15.72 -12.91 5.67
C PRO A 119 15.41 -11.83 4.63
N PHE A 120 14.95 -12.25 3.45
CA PHE A 120 14.45 -11.35 2.41
C PHE A 120 12.95 -11.14 2.56
N VAL A 121 12.55 -9.98 3.09
CA VAL A 121 11.16 -9.67 3.49
C VAL A 121 10.35 -8.91 2.43
N PHE A 122 10.96 -8.58 1.29
CA PHE A 122 10.30 -7.81 0.24
C PHE A 122 9.58 -8.71 -0.77
N GLY A 123 8.39 -8.29 -1.19
CA GLY A 123 7.53 -9.09 -2.05
C GLY A 123 7.03 -10.37 -1.36
N ARG A 124 6.82 -11.43 -2.14
CA ARG A 124 6.11 -12.62 -1.68
C ARG A 124 6.94 -13.86 -1.42
N ALA A 125 8.17 -13.93 -1.93
CA ALA A 125 8.95 -15.16 -1.99
C ALA A 125 9.07 -15.87 -0.63
N LEU A 126 9.46 -15.13 0.42
CA LEU A 126 9.61 -15.70 1.76
C LEU A 126 8.25 -16.02 2.41
N TYR A 127 7.24 -15.18 2.19
CA TYR A 127 5.88 -15.37 2.70
C TYR A 127 5.22 -16.63 2.14
N ASP A 128 5.26 -16.80 0.81
CA ASP A 128 4.67 -17.94 0.13
C ASP A 128 5.39 -19.25 0.48
N LYS A 129 6.73 -19.23 0.51
CA LYS A 129 7.52 -20.39 0.95
C LYS A 129 7.20 -20.79 2.40
N ALA A 130 7.01 -19.81 3.29
CA ALA A 130 6.58 -20.09 4.66
C ALA A 130 5.18 -20.73 4.71
N ALA A 131 4.27 -20.33 3.82
CA ALA A 131 2.93 -20.92 3.73
C ALA A 131 2.95 -22.36 3.26
N GLU A 132 3.83 -22.69 2.33
CA GLU A 132 3.99 -24.05 1.81
C GLU A 132 4.67 -24.97 2.82
N LEU A 133 5.72 -24.51 3.51
CA LEU A 133 6.48 -25.31 4.47
C LEU A 133 5.78 -25.49 5.82
N PHE A 134 4.96 -24.52 6.22
CA PHE A 134 4.34 -24.44 7.55
C PHE A 134 2.86 -24.06 7.42
N PRO A 135 1.97 -25.02 7.10
CA PRO A 135 0.54 -24.75 6.93
C PRO A 135 -0.15 -24.36 8.26
N ASP A 136 0.47 -24.66 9.40
CA ASP A 136 0.02 -24.30 10.75
C ASP A 136 0.51 -22.90 11.19
N GLU A 137 -0.25 -22.26 12.09
CA GLU A 137 0.16 -20.98 12.68
C GLU A 137 1.31 -21.14 13.67
N ARG A 138 2.42 -20.42 13.43
CA ARG A 138 3.61 -20.44 14.30
C ARG A 138 3.99 -19.05 14.78
N ARG A 139 4.43 -18.93 16.03
CA ARG A 139 5.01 -17.68 16.56
C ARG A 139 6.54 -17.64 16.44
N TYR A 140 7.16 -18.80 16.35
CA TYR A 140 8.60 -18.96 16.22
C TYR A 140 8.91 -20.18 15.36
N LEU A 141 10.06 -20.15 14.70
CA LEU A 141 10.62 -21.30 13.99
C LEU A 141 11.84 -21.83 14.73
N SER A 142 12.00 -23.16 14.75
CA SER A 142 13.24 -23.79 15.22
C SER A 142 14.42 -23.38 14.33
N VAL A 143 15.66 -23.65 14.77
CA VAL A 143 16.86 -23.39 13.94
C VAL A 143 16.80 -24.20 12.64
N ALA A 144 16.37 -25.46 12.72
CA ALA A 144 16.22 -26.32 11.55
C ALA A 144 15.15 -25.78 10.58
N ASP A 145 14.00 -25.38 11.10
CA ASP A 145 12.92 -24.80 10.29
C ASP A 145 13.31 -23.45 9.70
N THR A 146 14.06 -22.63 10.44
CA THR A 146 14.57 -21.34 9.97
C THR A 146 15.55 -21.55 8.81
N MET A 147 16.51 -22.47 8.95
CA MET A 147 17.44 -22.78 7.87
C MET A 147 16.71 -23.36 6.65
N ARG A 148 15.72 -24.25 6.86
CA ARG A 148 14.89 -24.79 5.78
C ARG A 148 14.08 -23.71 5.07
N LEU A 149 13.55 -22.74 5.80
CA LEU A 149 12.83 -21.60 5.23
C LEU A 149 13.76 -20.73 4.40
N LEU A 150 14.95 -20.41 4.92
CA LEU A 150 15.90 -19.52 4.26
C LEU A 150 16.67 -20.18 3.12
N ASP A 151 16.75 -21.50 3.11
CA ASP A 151 17.37 -22.23 2.00
C ASP A 151 16.67 -21.87 0.68
N GLU A 152 17.42 -21.72 -0.40
CA GLU A 152 16.92 -21.29 -1.73
C GLU A 152 16.10 -19.98 -1.79
N THR A 153 15.97 -19.23 -0.69
CA THR A 153 15.39 -17.89 -0.73
C THR A 153 16.46 -16.85 -1.05
N PRO A 154 16.08 -15.71 -1.67
CA PRO A 154 17.02 -14.63 -1.89
C PRO A 154 17.65 -14.14 -0.58
N TYR A 155 18.88 -13.64 -0.67
CA TYR A 155 19.54 -13.01 0.48
C TYR A 155 18.82 -11.72 0.86
N GLY A 156 18.61 -11.52 2.17
CA GLY A 156 17.97 -10.33 2.72
C GLY A 156 18.68 -9.05 2.32
N VAL A 157 17.89 -8.06 1.88
CA VAL A 157 18.37 -6.71 1.58
C VAL A 157 17.98 -5.81 2.74
N TRP A 158 18.97 -5.30 3.46
CA TRP A 158 18.78 -4.43 4.62
C TRP A 158 19.81 -3.31 4.60
N GLN A 159 19.50 -2.18 5.23
CA GLN A 159 20.40 -1.03 5.29
C GLN A 159 20.58 -0.55 6.72
N ALA A 160 21.79 -0.69 7.26
CA ALA A 160 22.16 -0.09 8.55
C ALA A 160 23.08 1.11 8.29
N GLY A 161 22.48 2.29 8.25
CA GLY A 161 23.15 3.52 7.89
C GLY A 161 23.59 3.55 6.43
N ASP A 162 24.89 3.66 6.15
CA ASP A 162 25.43 3.66 4.78
C ASP A 162 25.72 2.24 4.27
N LEU A 163 25.43 1.17 5.03
CA LEU A 163 25.77 -0.21 4.66
C LEU A 163 24.53 -0.96 4.19
N VAL A 164 24.50 -1.33 2.90
CA VAL A 164 23.41 -2.12 2.30
C VAL A 164 23.87 -3.57 2.12
N THR A 165 23.22 -4.47 2.83
CA THR A 165 23.40 -5.93 2.71
C THR A 165 22.57 -6.50 1.57
N GLY A 166 22.96 -7.67 1.06
CA GLY A 166 22.23 -8.37 -0.01
C GLY A 166 23.10 -9.42 -0.72
N PRO A 167 22.65 -9.90 -1.90
CA PRO A 167 23.35 -10.93 -2.68
C PRO A 167 24.81 -10.63 -3.01
N TYR A 168 25.17 -9.35 -3.15
CA TYR A 168 26.55 -8.92 -3.41
C TYR A 168 27.41 -8.74 -2.15
N GLY A 169 26.91 -9.12 -0.97
CA GLY A 169 27.56 -8.88 0.32
C GLY A 169 27.14 -7.51 0.87
N ILE A 170 28.10 -6.66 1.22
CA ILE A 170 27.84 -5.30 1.70
C ILE A 170 28.33 -4.29 0.65
N ILE A 171 27.43 -3.40 0.22
CA ILE A 171 27.76 -2.21 -0.56
C ILE A 171 27.58 -0.95 0.29
N ARG A 172 28.25 0.14 -0.07
CA ARG A 172 28.13 1.42 0.63
C ARG A 172 27.20 2.36 -0.14
N SER A 173 26.08 2.74 0.44
CA SER A 173 25.13 3.71 -0.11
C SER A 173 25.64 5.14 0.00
N LYS A 174 25.12 6.03 -0.85
CA LYS A 174 25.36 7.49 -0.75
C LYS A 174 24.65 8.12 0.46
N VAL A 175 23.59 7.50 0.96
CA VAL A 175 22.74 8.03 2.02
C VAL A 175 22.62 7.08 3.20
N HIS A 176 22.26 7.62 4.35
CA HIS A 176 22.01 6.87 5.57
C HIS A 176 20.52 6.48 5.62
N ARG A 177 20.21 5.20 5.76
CA ARG A 177 18.84 4.73 6.06
C ARG A 177 18.86 3.80 7.27
N ASP A 178 17.78 3.81 8.03
CA ASP A 178 17.60 2.91 9.18
C ASP A 178 16.59 1.81 8.80
N LEU A 179 17.11 0.74 8.22
CA LEU A 179 16.39 -0.48 7.86
C LEU A 179 17.23 -1.68 8.34
N PRO A 180 17.43 -1.85 9.66
CA PRO A 180 18.30 -2.89 10.20
C PRO A 180 17.64 -4.27 10.03
N PRO A 181 18.43 -5.34 9.83
CA PRO A 181 17.92 -6.70 9.79
C PRO A 181 17.09 -7.05 11.03
N SER A 182 16.04 -7.83 10.83
CA SER A 182 15.18 -8.34 11.89
C SER A 182 15.01 -9.85 11.79
N THR A 183 15.09 -10.54 12.93
CA THR A 183 14.67 -11.94 13.05
C THR A 183 13.16 -12.10 13.23
N GLU A 184 12.43 -11.03 13.56
CA GLU A 184 10.97 -11.00 13.54
C GLU A 184 10.51 -10.58 12.15
N VAL A 185 9.90 -11.51 11.40
CA VAL A 185 9.55 -11.30 9.99
C VAL A 185 8.06 -11.54 9.72
N PRO A 186 7.43 -10.78 8.81
CA PRO A 186 6.02 -10.93 8.46
C PRO A 186 5.79 -12.14 7.54
N LEU A 187 5.30 -13.27 8.08
CA LEU A 187 5.26 -14.55 7.32
C LEU A 187 3.88 -15.20 7.17
N GLN A 188 2.85 -14.77 7.90
CA GLN A 188 1.57 -15.49 7.87
C GLN A 188 0.37 -14.61 8.18
N HIS A 189 -0.77 -14.97 7.59
CA HIS A 189 -2.09 -14.57 8.07
C HIS A 189 -2.73 -15.74 8.82
N CYS A 190 -3.45 -15.45 9.90
CA CYS A 190 -4.16 -16.47 10.65
C CYS A 190 -5.38 -17.00 9.86
N ALA A 191 -5.93 -18.12 10.32
CA ALA A 191 -7.09 -18.77 9.70
C ALA A 191 -8.36 -17.90 9.75
N ASP A 192 -8.44 -16.96 10.70
CA ASP A 192 -9.59 -16.07 10.85
C ASP A 192 -9.70 -15.08 9.68
N LEU A 193 -10.75 -15.23 8.88
CA LEU A 193 -11.05 -14.38 7.72
C LEU A 193 -11.17 -12.89 8.07
N THR A 194 -11.53 -12.56 9.32
CA THR A 194 -11.65 -11.16 9.78
C THR A 194 -10.31 -10.50 10.04
N CYS A 195 -9.28 -11.30 10.31
CA CYS A 195 -7.94 -10.79 10.54
C CYS A 195 -7.24 -10.55 9.21
N ASN A 196 -7.10 -9.28 8.82
CA ASN A 196 -6.29 -8.86 7.67
C ASN A 196 -4.89 -8.37 8.10
N THR A 197 -4.41 -8.89 9.23
CA THR A 197 -3.09 -8.55 9.78
C THR A 197 -2.09 -9.62 9.40
N ILE A 198 -0.96 -9.22 8.82
CA ILE A 198 0.20 -10.09 8.74
C ILE A 198 0.84 -10.24 10.12
N HIS A 199 0.98 -11.49 10.57
CA HIS A 199 1.59 -11.83 11.84
C HIS A 199 3.08 -12.06 11.67
N TYR A 200 3.84 -11.52 12.61
CA TYR A 200 5.27 -11.70 12.67
C TYR A 200 5.62 -13.05 13.31
N VAL A 201 6.61 -13.71 12.72
CA VAL A 201 7.16 -14.97 13.20
C VAL A 201 8.63 -14.75 13.49
N ARG A 202 9.09 -15.20 14.67
CA ARG A 202 10.48 -15.07 15.07
C ARG A 202 11.32 -16.23 14.52
N LEU A 203 12.32 -15.89 13.71
CA LEU A 203 13.32 -16.83 13.22
C LEU A 203 14.37 -17.08 14.31
N SER A 204 14.87 -18.31 14.37
CA SER A 204 15.90 -18.70 15.34
C SER A 204 17.26 -18.82 14.68
N THR A 205 18.26 -18.23 15.32
CA THR A 205 19.69 -18.43 15.00
C THR A 205 20.27 -19.58 15.83
N ALA A 206 21.31 -20.27 15.34
CA ALA A 206 21.90 -21.41 16.05
C ALA A 206 22.44 -21.00 17.42
N TYR A 207 21.79 -21.43 18.50
CA TYR A 207 22.21 -21.13 19.88
C TYR A 207 23.48 -21.88 20.26
N ASP A 208 23.67 -23.08 19.71
CA ASP A 208 24.81 -23.95 19.89
C ASP A 208 26.05 -23.55 19.07
N ALA A 209 25.92 -22.56 18.17
CA ALA A 209 27.08 -21.95 17.54
C ALA A 209 28.02 -21.38 18.62
N PRO A 210 29.36 -21.58 18.54
CA PRO A 210 30.30 -21.24 19.61
C PRO A 210 30.15 -19.80 20.14
N VAL A 211 29.91 -18.83 19.25
CA VAL A 211 29.69 -17.42 19.62
C VAL A 211 28.40 -17.20 20.43
N ASN A 212 27.32 -17.93 20.14
CA ASN A 212 26.02 -17.77 20.79
C ASN A 212 25.94 -18.55 22.10
N ALA A 213 26.52 -19.76 22.15
CA ALA A 213 26.50 -20.63 23.32
C ALA A 213 27.14 -20.00 24.56
N HIS A 214 28.04 -19.03 24.36
CA HIS A 214 28.75 -18.32 25.42
C HIS A 214 28.11 -16.98 25.83
N ARG A 215 27.11 -16.46 25.09
CA ARG A 215 26.47 -15.17 25.42
C ARG A 215 25.90 -15.10 26.84
N PRO A 216 25.22 -16.12 27.38
CA PRO A 216 24.72 -16.05 28.76
C PRO A 216 25.82 -15.89 29.81
N LYS A 217 27.04 -16.35 29.53
CA LYS A 217 28.19 -16.17 30.43
C LYS A 217 28.59 -14.69 30.51
N LEU A 218 28.57 -13.98 29.38
CA LEU A 218 28.80 -12.53 29.36
C LEU A 218 27.66 -11.78 30.06
N THR A 219 26.40 -12.10 29.78
CA THR A 219 25.25 -11.48 30.47
C THR A 219 25.38 -11.62 31.99
N ARG A 220 25.65 -12.84 32.50
CA ARG A 220 25.87 -13.07 33.94
C ARG A 220 27.09 -12.33 34.49
N LEU A 221 28.15 -12.14 33.70
CA LEU A 221 29.32 -11.38 34.13
C LEU A 221 29.02 -9.88 34.25
N LEU A 222 28.19 -9.33 33.36
CA LEU A 222 27.82 -7.92 33.38
C LEU A 222 26.76 -7.60 34.45
N GLU A 223 25.81 -8.51 34.65
CA GLU A 223 24.75 -8.42 35.67
C GLU A 223 25.22 -8.85 37.06
N GLY A 224 26.25 -9.71 37.13
CA GLY A 224 26.91 -10.11 38.36
C GLY A 224 27.64 -8.93 39.01
N ASP A 225 27.72 -8.94 40.34
CA ASP A 225 28.40 -7.94 41.18
C ASP A 225 27.70 -6.58 41.37
N GLY A 226 26.41 -6.46 41.02
CA GLY A 226 25.65 -5.22 41.29
C GLY A 226 26.15 -4.02 40.47
N ILE A 227 26.74 -4.31 39.30
CA ILE A 227 27.29 -3.31 38.39
C ILE A 227 26.14 -2.75 37.56
N GLU A 228 25.78 -1.50 37.81
CA GLU A 228 24.79 -0.78 37.00
C GLU A 228 25.36 -0.44 35.60
N PRO A 229 24.58 -0.60 34.53
CA PRO A 229 24.93 -0.09 33.20
C PRO A 229 25.13 1.42 33.26
N SER A 230 26.09 1.98 32.51
CA SER A 230 26.26 3.42 32.40
C SER A 230 25.39 4.02 31.29
N GLU A 231 25.37 5.35 31.22
CA GLU A 231 24.58 6.14 30.25
C GLU A 231 25.14 6.10 28.81
N TRP A 232 26.11 5.22 28.50
CA TRP A 232 26.64 5.05 27.13
C TRP A 232 25.57 4.69 26.12
N ASN A 233 24.62 3.81 26.48
CA ASN A 233 23.52 3.44 25.59
C ASN A 233 22.64 4.66 25.27
N ARG A 234 22.33 5.49 26.28
CA ARG A 234 21.58 6.74 26.07
C ARG A 234 22.33 7.70 25.16
N PHE A 235 23.62 7.91 25.40
CA PHE A 235 24.45 8.77 24.55
C PHE A 235 24.48 8.29 23.09
N ILE A 236 24.66 6.99 22.86
CA ILE A 236 24.62 6.40 21.51
C ILE A 236 23.25 6.59 20.87
N SER A 237 22.17 6.36 21.61
CA SER A 237 20.81 6.59 21.11
C SER A 237 20.56 8.06 20.77
N GLU A 238 21.04 9.02 21.58
CA GLU A 238 20.96 10.45 21.29
C GLU A 238 21.74 10.81 19.99
N LEU A 239 22.92 10.23 19.78
CA LEU A 239 23.70 10.43 18.55
C LEU A 239 23.02 9.85 17.30
N ILE A 240 22.39 8.67 17.42
CA ILE A 240 21.61 8.08 16.31
C ILE A 240 20.37 8.94 16.05
N TYR A 241 19.70 9.40 17.09
CA TYR A 241 18.53 10.27 17.00
C TYR A 241 18.86 11.62 16.33
N GLU A 242 20.05 12.18 16.54
CA GLU A 242 20.51 13.37 15.80
C GLU A 242 20.70 13.11 14.30
N LYS A 243 20.95 11.85 13.90
CA LYS A 243 21.11 11.45 12.49
C LYS A 243 19.81 11.02 11.82
N VAL A 244 18.91 10.40 12.57
CA VAL A 244 17.60 9.96 12.10
C VAL A 244 16.60 11.07 12.39
N SER A 245 16.10 11.72 11.35
CA SER A 245 15.17 12.83 11.52
C SER A 245 13.76 12.34 11.84
N VAL A 246 13.54 11.82 13.05
CA VAL A 246 12.29 11.15 13.49
C VAL A 246 11.06 12.07 13.37
N HIS A 247 11.25 13.38 13.45
CA HIS A 247 10.18 14.38 13.31
C HIS A 247 10.11 15.03 11.93
N ASP A 248 10.99 14.64 11.00
CA ASP A 248 10.96 15.13 9.63
C ASP A 248 9.75 14.57 8.91
N ASP A 249 8.82 15.46 8.60
CA ASP A 249 7.65 15.11 7.83
C ASP A 249 7.95 14.94 6.34
N SER A 250 9.17 15.23 5.86
CA SER A 250 9.58 15.08 4.46
C SER A 250 10.49 13.88 4.20
N THR A 251 10.78 13.05 5.22
CA THR A 251 11.64 11.88 5.05
C THR A 251 11.07 10.91 4.01
N LEU A 252 11.95 10.46 3.11
CA LEU A 252 11.64 9.51 2.05
C LEU A 252 12.01 8.07 2.41
N GLN A 253 12.44 7.81 3.64
CA GLN A 253 12.80 6.46 4.10
C GLN A 253 11.71 5.38 3.85
N PRO A 254 10.39 5.67 3.92
CA PRO A 254 9.34 4.69 3.56
C PRO A 254 9.38 4.22 2.10
N LEU A 255 10.09 4.92 1.22
CA LEU A 255 10.27 4.53 -0.18
C LEU A 255 10.89 3.13 -0.32
N THR A 256 11.75 2.72 0.62
CA THR A 256 12.37 1.39 0.63
C THR A 256 11.34 0.27 0.65
N ASN A 257 10.33 0.37 1.52
CA ASN A 257 9.23 -0.59 1.62
C ASN A 257 8.34 -0.56 0.37
N LEU A 258 8.09 0.63 -0.18
CA LEU A 258 7.35 0.77 -1.43
C LEU A 258 8.07 0.15 -2.63
N LEU A 259 9.40 0.30 -2.73
CA LEU A 259 10.18 -0.33 -3.80
C LEU A 259 10.10 -1.87 -3.73
N GLY A 260 10.18 -2.42 -2.52
CA GLY A 260 10.16 -3.86 -2.32
C GLY A 260 8.83 -4.54 -2.60
N ASP A 261 7.71 -3.86 -2.32
CA ASP A 261 6.36 -4.44 -2.35
C ASP A 261 5.42 -3.78 -3.38
N GLY A 262 5.74 -2.56 -3.85
CA GLY A 262 4.89 -1.73 -4.70
C GLY A 262 5.22 -1.77 -6.20
N LEU A 263 6.38 -2.33 -6.54
CA LEU A 263 6.83 -2.51 -7.93
C LEU A 263 6.98 -4.01 -8.23
N ASP A 264 6.60 -4.41 -9.43
CA ASP A 264 6.93 -5.73 -9.94
C ASP A 264 8.42 -5.81 -10.37
N GLU A 265 8.91 -6.99 -10.74
CA GLU A 265 10.33 -7.09 -11.16
C GLU A 265 10.65 -6.34 -12.47
N PRO A 266 9.83 -6.43 -13.54
CA PRO A 266 10.01 -5.58 -14.72
C PRO A 266 10.13 -4.09 -14.42
N GLU A 267 9.24 -3.53 -13.60
CA GLU A 267 9.24 -2.12 -13.20
C GLU A 267 10.52 -1.78 -12.41
N LEU A 268 10.96 -2.64 -11.48
CA LEU A 268 12.24 -2.48 -10.78
C LEU A 268 13.45 -2.51 -11.72
N ARG A 269 13.45 -3.37 -12.75
CA ARG A 269 14.50 -3.40 -13.77
C ARG A 269 14.55 -2.10 -14.56
N ILE A 270 13.40 -1.57 -14.97
CA ILE A 270 13.29 -0.29 -15.68
C ILE A 270 13.85 0.84 -14.81
N LEU A 271 13.47 0.90 -13.53
CA LEU A 271 13.98 1.89 -12.59
C LEU A 271 15.50 1.81 -12.44
N LEU A 272 16.06 0.62 -12.18
CA LEU A 272 17.51 0.47 -12.01
C LEU A 272 18.28 0.75 -13.31
N ALA A 273 17.76 0.34 -14.46
CA ALA A 273 18.38 0.66 -15.75
C ALA A 273 18.46 2.18 -15.96
N ARG A 274 17.37 2.90 -15.67
CA ARG A 274 17.35 4.36 -15.74
C ARG A 274 18.33 5.00 -14.77
N LEU A 275 18.39 4.51 -13.53
CA LEU A 275 19.36 4.98 -12.54
C LEU A 275 20.80 4.75 -13.02
N LEU A 276 21.12 3.62 -13.64
CA LEU A 276 22.44 3.34 -14.23
C LEU A 276 22.81 4.29 -15.37
N ASP A 277 21.84 4.78 -16.13
CA ASP A 277 22.07 5.69 -17.25
C ASP A 277 22.16 7.17 -16.81
N LEU A 278 21.43 7.56 -15.77
CA LEU A 278 21.27 8.97 -15.37
C LEU A 278 22.00 9.35 -14.08
N THR A 279 22.22 8.41 -13.17
CA THR A 279 23.11 8.67 -12.02
C THR A 279 24.54 8.49 -12.51
N GLY A 280 25.42 9.45 -12.21
CA GLY A 280 26.79 9.48 -12.74
C GLY A 280 27.63 8.22 -12.43
N GLU A 281 28.92 8.26 -12.74
CA GLU A 281 29.80 7.06 -12.77
C GLU A 281 29.75 6.18 -11.50
N GLY A 282 29.44 6.73 -10.32
CA GLY A 282 29.42 6.01 -9.05
C GLY A 282 28.53 4.75 -9.00
N LEU A 283 27.30 4.75 -9.53
CA LEU A 283 26.47 3.53 -9.52
C LEU A 283 27.05 2.47 -10.48
N ARG A 284 27.56 2.92 -11.63
CA ARG A 284 28.22 2.03 -12.61
C ARG A 284 29.52 1.44 -12.07
N GLU A 285 30.28 2.18 -11.27
CA GLU A 285 31.47 1.66 -10.57
C GLU A 285 31.10 0.58 -9.54
N VAL A 286 30.07 0.81 -8.74
CA VAL A 286 29.56 -0.19 -7.78
C VAL A 286 29.08 -1.44 -8.52
N ALA A 287 28.30 -1.27 -9.58
CA ALA A 287 27.85 -2.37 -10.43
C ALA A 287 29.05 -3.13 -11.07
N ALA A 288 30.07 -2.42 -11.55
CA ALA A 288 31.28 -3.02 -12.10
C ALA A 288 32.10 -3.79 -11.05
N SER A 289 32.09 -3.35 -9.79
CA SER A 289 32.77 -4.03 -8.68
C SER A 289 32.14 -5.39 -8.34
N VAL A 290 30.86 -5.57 -8.67
CA VAL A 290 30.12 -6.82 -8.50
C VAL A 290 30.03 -7.65 -9.78
N GLY A 291 30.69 -7.20 -10.86
CA GLY A 291 30.81 -7.94 -12.12
C GLY A 291 29.83 -7.53 -13.22
N LEU A 292 28.99 -6.51 -12.99
CA LEU A 292 28.02 -6.03 -13.97
C LEU A 292 28.63 -4.91 -14.82
N ARG A 293 28.73 -5.11 -16.13
CA ARG A 293 29.29 -4.12 -17.08
C ARG A 293 28.49 -4.11 -18.37
N GLY A 294 28.51 -2.96 -19.05
CA GLY A 294 27.88 -2.79 -20.37
C GLY A 294 26.71 -1.82 -20.37
N LYS A 295 25.75 -2.08 -21.26
CA LYS A 295 24.51 -1.30 -21.37
C LYS A 295 23.62 -1.58 -20.16
N ALA A 296 22.95 -0.56 -19.64
CA ALA A 296 22.14 -0.68 -18.41
C ALA A 296 21.06 -1.76 -18.53
N SER A 297 20.35 -1.81 -19.66
CA SER A 297 19.35 -2.85 -19.94
C SER A 297 19.93 -4.28 -19.88
N SER A 298 21.14 -4.49 -20.39
CA SER A 298 21.82 -5.79 -20.33
C SER A 298 22.32 -6.14 -18.92
N MET A 299 22.69 -5.13 -18.13
CA MET A 299 23.15 -5.33 -16.76
C MET A 299 22.02 -5.79 -15.82
N VAL A 300 20.78 -5.34 -16.06
CA VAL A 300 19.64 -5.62 -15.17
C VAL A 300 18.77 -6.80 -15.60
N ALA A 301 18.93 -7.29 -16.83
CA ALA A 301 18.02 -8.28 -17.44
C ALA A 301 17.82 -9.54 -16.59
N GLU A 302 18.91 -10.14 -16.12
CA GLU A 302 18.91 -11.42 -15.39
C GLU A 302 18.99 -11.26 -13.87
N LEU A 303 18.88 -10.02 -13.37
CA LEU A 303 18.97 -9.78 -11.94
C LEU A 303 17.67 -10.18 -11.24
N SER A 304 17.83 -10.84 -10.09
CA SER A 304 16.76 -11.14 -9.14
C SER A 304 16.29 -9.86 -8.43
N ARG A 305 15.07 -9.88 -7.86
CA ARG A 305 14.55 -8.77 -7.06
C ARG A 305 15.52 -8.29 -5.97
N ALA A 306 16.18 -9.21 -5.26
CA ALA A 306 17.13 -8.85 -4.20
C ALA A 306 18.36 -8.12 -4.76
N GLU A 307 18.88 -8.53 -5.91
CA GLU A 307 20.00 -7.84 -6.57
C GLU A 307 19.59 -6.45 -7.08
N LEU A 308 18.39 -6.34 -7.66
CA LEU A 308 17.81 -5.08 -8.13
C LEU A 308 17.64 -4.09 -6.97
N LEU A 309 17.04 -4.53 -5.86
CA LEU A 309 16.84 -3.69 -4.68
C LEU A 309 18.17 -3.28 -4.05
N GLN A 310 19.12 -4.21 -3.86
CA GLN A 310 20.42 -3.88 -3.26
C GLN A 310 21.12 -2.76 -4.04
N LEU A 311 21.18 -2.87 -5.37
CA LEU A 311 21.80 -1.87 -6.23
C LEU A 311 21.01 -0.55 -6.26
N THR A 312 19.68 -0.61 -6.24
CA THR A 312 18.82 0.59 -6.22
C THR A 312 19.05 1.40 -4.94
N LEU A 313 19.21 0.75 -3.79
CA LEU A 313 19.46 1.38 -2.49
C LEU A 313 20.85 2.05 -2.37
N TYR A 314 21.73 1.88 -3.35
CA TYR A 314 22.94 2.70 -3.45
C TYR A 314 22.63 4.20 -3.66
N CYS A 315 21.63 4.48 -4.49
CA CYS A 315 21.22 5.85 -4.86
C CYS A 315 20.59 6.59 -3.69
N SER A 316 20.55 7.92 -3.75
CA SER A 316 19.81 8.72 -2.77
C SER A 316 18.30 8.58 -2.96
N ASP A 317 17.52 8.84 -1.92
CA ASP A 317 16.06 8.79 -2.01
C ASP A 317 15.52 9.79 -3.05
N ASP A 318 16.11 10.98 -3.17
CA ASP A 318 15.74 11.97 -4.19
C ASP A 318 16.07 11.51 -5.62
N GLU A 319 17.17 10.76 -5.81
CA GLU A 319 17.50 10.17 -7.11
C GLU A 319 16.46 9.10 -7.48
N ILE A 320 16.10 8.23 -6.55
CA ILE A 320 15.10 7.18 -6.75
C ILE A 320 13.73 7.80 -7.03
N LEU A 321 13.28 8.72 -6.17
CA LEU A 321 11.97 9.35 -6.24
C LEU A 321 11.77 10.05 -7.59
N ARG A 322 12.70 10.94 -7.98
CA ARG A 322 12.59 11.70 -9.24
C ARG A 322 12.56 10.80 -10.47
N ASN A 323 13.37 9.74 -10.48
CA ASN A 323 13.38 8.82 -11.62
C ASN A 323 12.13 7.95 -11.67
N LEU A 324 11.59 7.54 -10.52
CA LEU A 324 10.35 6.78 -10.47
C LEU A 324 9.14 7.65 -10.86
N ASP A 325 9.06 8.89 -10.38
CA ASP A 325 8.04 9.86 -10.79
C ASP A 325 8.06 10.08 -12.30
N GLU A 326 9.25 10.27 -12.86
CA GLU A 326 9.44 10.49 -14.28
C GLU A 326 9.01 9.26 -15.10
N LEU A 327 9.36 8.05 -14.67
CA LEU A 327 8.94 6.81 -15.35
C LEU A 327 7.42 6.62 -15.36
N VAL A 328 6.74 7.04 -14.29
CA VAL A 328 5.28 7.02 -14.21
C VAL A 328 4.69 8.06 -15.16
N ARG A 329 5.25 9.27 -15.16
CA ARG A 329 4.81 10.38 -16.01
C ARG A 329 4.99 10.07 -17.50
N THR A 330 6.11 9.47 -17.89
CA THR A 330 6.39 9.03 -19.28
C THR A 330 5.64 7.75 -19.66
N ARG A 331 4.88 7.16 -18.73
CA ARG A 331 4.14 5.90 -18.88
C ARG A 331 5.01 4.70 -19.22
N GLU A 332 6.29 4.75 -18.86
CA GLU A 332 7.18 3.57 -18.88
C GLU A 332 6.81 2.61 -17.74
N ILE A 333 6.33 3.15 -16.62
CA ILE A 333 5.63 2.42 -15.55
C ILE A 333 4.18 2.89 -15.54
N VAL A 334 3.23 1.99 -15.80
CA VAL A 334 1.81 2.34 -15.91
C VAL A 334 1.09 2.03 -14.60
N VAL A 335 0.67 3.09 -13.90
CA VAL A 335 -0.21 2.99 -12.72
C VAL A 335 -1.60 3.48 -13.13
N PRO A 336 -2.63 2.62 -13.16
CA PRO A 336 -3.99 3.03 -13.52
C PRO A 336 -4.50 4.19 -12.65
N PRO A 337 -5.29 5.13 -13.22
CA PRO A 337 -5.93 6.19 -12.45
C PRO A 337 -6.76 5.61 -11.29
N GLY A 338 -6.54 6.15 -10.09
CA GLY A 338 -7.18 5.67 -8.85
C GLY A 338 -6.46 4.52 -8.15
N GLU A 339 -5.56 3.79 -8.81
CA GLU A 339 -4.73 2.79 -8.13
C GLU A 339 -3.75 3.49 -7.18
N GLN A 340 -3.69 3.00 -5.95
CA GLN A 340 -2.70 3.44 -4.95
C GLN A 340 -1.92 2.22 -4.46
N ARG A 341 -0.72 2.06 -4.98
CA ARG A 341 0.18 0.95 -4.64
C ARG A 341 0.87 1.24 -3.32
N ARG A 342 0.84 0.26 -2.41
CA ARG A 342 1.39 0.33 -1.06
C ARG A 342 2.18 -0.93 -0.75
N ALA A 343 3.03 -0.86 0.27
CA ALA A 343 3.64 -2.05 0.83
C ALA A 343 2.56 -2.96 1.45
N ARG A 344 2.58 -4.25 1.13
CA ARG A 344 1.57 -5.22 1.62
C ARG A 344 2.14 -6.07 2.75
N VAL A 345 3.37 -6.57 2.59
CA VAL A 345 4.05 -7.39 3.60
C VAL A 345 4.68 -6.48 4.65
N ASN A 346 5.31 -5.39 4.22
CA ASN A 346 5.96 -4.41 5.09
C ASN A 346 5.08 -3.15 5.35
N GLY A 347 3.79 -3.21 5.03
CA GLY A 347 2.86 -2.06 5.09
C GLY A 347 2.55 -1.51 6.49
N ARG A 348 3.00 -2.20 7.56
CA ARG A 348 2.86 -1.75 8.94
C ARG A 348 4.12 -1.12 9.52
N GLU A 349 5.19 -1.08 8.74
CA GLU A 349 6.42 -0.41 9.13
C GLU A 349 6.30 1.09 8.81
N TRP A 350 5.63 1.79 9.73
CA TRP A 350 5.54 3.24 9.69
C TRP A 350 6.84 3.87 10.17
N ILE A 351 7.19 5.02 9.60
CA ILE A 351 8.45 5.71 9.93
C ILE A 351 8.18 7.06 10.57
N GLY A 352 8.88 7.28 11.68
CA GLY A 352 8.91 8.56 12.39
C GLY A 352 7.62 8.91 13.13
N ALA A 353 7.65 10.02 13.85
CA ALA A 353 6.56 10.46 14.71
C ALA A 353 5.23 10.75 13.97
N TRP A 354 5.30 10.91 12.64
CA TRP A 354 4.14 11.14 11.78
C TRP A 354 3.56 9.86 11.18
N GLN A 355 4.16 8.70 11.47
CA GLN A 355 3.77 7.39 10.93
C GLN A 355 3.71 7.37 9.41
N LEU A 356 4.78 7.81 8.77
CA LEU A 356 4.81 8.03 7.33
C LEU A 356 4.83 6.71 6.55
N GLU A 357 4.09 6.70 5.44
CA GLU A 357 4.02 5.62 4.45
C GLU A 357 4.23 6.20 3.05
N ALA A 358 5.03 5.54 2.21
CA ALA A 358 5.18 5.86 0.81
C ALA A 358 4.12 5.14 -0.04
N VAL A 359 3.53 5.85 -0.98
CA VAL A 359 2.46 5.37 -1.85
C VAL A 359 2.75 5.80 -3.28
N LEU A 360 2.63 4.86 -4.22
CA LEU A 360 2.75 5.12 -5.64
C LEU A 360 1.36 5.20 -6.29
N GLY A 361 1.09 6.27 -7.01
CA GLY A 361 -0.13 6.47 -7.80
C GLY A 361 0.21 6.94 -9.21
N HIS A 362 -0.83 7.23 -10.01
CA HIS A 362 -0.66 7.74 -11.39
C HIS A 362 0.07 9.10 -11.48
N GLN A 363 0.16 9.85 -10.37
CA GLN A 363 0.91 11.12 -10.24
C GLN A 363 2.33 10.93 -9.67
N GLY A 364 2.82 9.69 -9.62
CA GLY A 364 4.11 9.32 -9.03
C GLY A 364 4.00 8.97 -7.56
N VAL A 365 5.10 9.09 -6.82
CA VAL A 365 5.21 8.70 -5.41
C VAL A 365 4.87 9.85 -4.48
N THR A 366 4.16 9.58 -3.39
CA THR A 366 3.96 10.51 -2.28
C THR A 366 4.27 9.83 -0.96
N VAL A 367 4.66 10.60 0.05
CA VAL A 367 4.79 10.13 1.43
C VAL A 367 3.69 10.79 2.25
N ARG A 368 2.82 9.99 2.89
CA ARG A 368 1.69 10.50 3.65
C ARG A 368 1.59 9.85 5.03
N ALA A 369 0.91 10.55 5.93
CA ALA A 369 0.49 10.01 7.22
C ALA A 369 -0.92 9.39 7.10
N PRO A 370 -1.32 8.49 8.03
CA PRO A 370 -2.68 7.96 8.10
C PRO A 370 -3.75 9.06 8.25
N SER A 371 -3.38 10.20 8.83
CA SER A 371 -4.24 11.36 9.01
C SER A 371 -3.93 12.44 7.97
N SER A 372 -4.97 12.94 7.29
CA SER A 372 -4.89 14.06 6.33
C SER A 372 -4.42 15.39 6.95
N ARG A 373 -4.38 15.50 8.28
CA ARG A 373 -3.87 16.69 8.99
C ARG A 373 -2.46 17.08 8.55
N LEU A 374 -1.59 16.11 8.28
CA LEU A 374 -0.22 16.41 7.87
C LEU A 374 -0.18 17.11 6.51
N ALA A 375 -1.02 16.67 5.56
CA ALA A 375 -1.10 17.30 4.24
C ALA A 375 -1.53 18.76 4.33
N VAL A 376 -2.49 19.09 5.20
CA VAL A 376 -2.89 20.47 5.48
C VAL A 376 -1.74 21.27 6.07
N LEU A 377 -1.00 20.72 7.05
CA LEU A 377 0.15 21.41 7.64
C LEU A 377 1.28 21.67 6.63
N ARG A 378 1.56 20.70 5.75
CA ARG A 378 2.52 20.86 4.66
C ARG A 378 2.07 21.94 3.67
N MET A 379 0.79 21.97 3.32
CA MET A 379 0.22 23.03 2.48
C MET A 379 0.37 24.41 3.14
N HIS A 380 0.06 24.53 4.44
CA HIS A 380 0.28 25.75 5.21
C HIS A 380 1.75 26.18 5.18
N ARG A 381 2.69 25.24 5.36
CA ARG A 381 4.13 25.52 5.29
C ARG A 381 4.54 26.02 3.90
N LEU A 382 4.08 25.36 2.85
CA LEU A 382 4.34 25.75 1.46
C LEU A 382 3.83 27.16 1.18
N VAL A 383 2.55 27.43 1.48
CA VAL A 383 1.95 28.75 1.21
C VAL A 383 2.64 29.86 2.02
N LYS A 384 3.00 29.60 3.28
CA LYS A 384 3.79 30.57 4.07
C LYS A 384 5.17 30.84 3.48
N ALA A 385 5.80 29.85 2.85
CA ALA A 385 7.10 30.03 2.20
C ALA A 385 7.00 30.86 0.90
N LEU A 386 5.86 30.83 0.22
CA LEU A 386 5.57 31.63 -0.98
C LEU A 386 5.40 33.12 -0.65
N TYR A 387 4.79 33.44 0.50
CA TYR A 387 4.50 34.82 0.91
C TYR A 387 5.29 35.19 2.17
N LYS A 388 6.46 35.77 1.96
CA LYS A 388 7.40 36.11 3.04
C LYS A 388 6.91 37.32 3.85
N VAL A 389 6.75 37.15 5.16
CA VAL A 389 6.22 38.18 6.07
C VAL A 389 7.10 39.43 6.13
N ASP A 390 8.41 39.25 5.94
CA ASP A 390 9.42 40.30 5.90
C ASP A 390 9.44 41.10 4.59
N LYS A 391 8.77 40.62 3.53
CA LYS A 391 8.68 41.30 2.24
C LYS A 391 7.34 42.01 2.08
N VAL A 392 7.36 43.34 2.16
CA VAL A 392 6.16 44.21 2.10
C VAL A 392 5.32 43.94 0.86
N ASP A 393 5.94 43.78 -0.32
CA ASP A 393 5.24 43.54 -1.57
C ASP A 393 4.46 42.21 -1.58
N ASP A 394 5.03 41.15 -0.99
CA ASP A 394 4.35 39.85 -0.94
C ASP A 394 3.15 39.92 -0.01
N MET A 395 3.28 40.61 1.12
CA MET A 395 2.19 40.80 2.08
C MET A 395 1.08 41.71 1.55
N HIS A 396 1.41 42.77 0.80
CA HIS A 396 0.40 43.64 0.20
C HIS A 396 -0.40 42.92 -0.88
N ASN A 397 0.27 42.14 -1.73
CA ASN A 397 -0.40 41.33 -2.74
C ASN A 397 -1.24 40.21 -2.13
N LEU A 398 -0.76 39.55 -1.07
CA LEU A 398 -1.54 38.57 -0.33
C LEU A 398 -2.80 39.20 0.25
N ASP A 399 -2.69 40.39 0.85
CA ASP A 399 -3.85 41.12 1.39
C ASP A 399 -4.87 41.46 0.30
N TRP A 400 -4.41 41.87 -0.88
CA TRP A 400 -5.25 42.12 -2.04
C TRP A 400 -5.96 40.86 -2.55
N GLN A 401 -5.26 39.73 -2.62
CA GLN A 401 -5.84 38.44 -3.01
C GLN A 401 -6.91 37.97 -2.01
N LEU A 402 -6.70 38.24 -0.72
CA LEU A 402 -7.59 37.83 0.38
C LEU A 402 -8.56 38.94 0.83
N ARG A 403 -8.76 39.99 0.03
CA ARG A 403 -9.57 41.18 0.38
C ARG A 403 -11.01 40.90 0.81
N GLY A 404 -11.56 39.74 0.44
CA GLY A 404 -12.93 39.34 0.78
C GLY A 404 -13.08 38.70 2.17
N LEU A 405 -12.00 38.58 2.96
CA LEU A 405 -12.03 37.98 4.29
C LEU A 405 -11.99 39.03 5.41
N ASP A 406 -12.87 38.85 6.38
CA ASP A 406 -12.96 39.67 7.59
C ASP A 406 -11.88 39.27 8.62
N ALA A 407 -10.64 39.70 8.40
CA ALA A 407 -9.58 39.62 9.41
C ALA A 407 -8.62 40.82 9.37
N VAL A 408 -8.04 41.16 10.52
CA VAL A 408 -7.29 42.41 10.73
C VAL A 408 -5.92 42.41 10.06
N THR A 409 -5.25 41.27 10.00
CA THR A 409 -3.89 41.15 9.43
C THR A 409 -3.89 40.18 8.25
N PRO A 410 -3.00 40.36 7.25
CA PRO A 410 -2.94 39.43 6.11
C PRO A 410 -2.59 38.00 6.56
N ALA A 411 -1.81 37.84 7.63
CA ALA A 411 -1.54 36.53 8.24
C ALA A 411 -2.80 35.89 8.84
N ALA A 412 -3.66 36.67 9.51
CA ALA A 412 -4.93 36.19 10.02
C ALA A 412 -5.91 35.86 8.88
N LYS A 413 -5.96 36.69 7.83
CA LYS A 413 -6.72 36.40 6.60
C LYS A 413 -6.27 35.09 5.97
N LEU A 414 -4.96 34.87 5.84
CA LEU A 414 -4.42 33.63 5.29
C LEU A 414 -4.80 32.42 6.15
N ALA A 415 -4.69 32.52 7.48
CA ALA A 415 -5.06 31.44 8.38
C ALA A 415 -6.57 31.10 8.30
N GLU A 416 -7.44 32.10 8.11
CA GLU A 416 -8.87 31.91 7.89
C GLU A 416 -9.16 31.30 6.52
N TYR A 417 -8.48 31.78 5.48
CA TYR A 417 -8.60 31.27 4.11
C TYR A 417 -8.27 29.77 4.04
N LEU A 418 -7.12 29.38 4.58
CA LEU A 418 -6.68 27.98 4.58
C LEU A 418 -7.58 27.05 5.40
N ARG A 419 -8.39 27.59 6.34
CA ARG A 419 -9.36 26.83 7.13
C ARG A 419 -10.70 26.66 6.43
N SER A 420 -11.10 27.63 5.63
CA SER A 420 -12.46 27.73 5.06
C SER A 420 -12.55 27.30 3.60
N VAL A 421 -11.44 27.30 2.86
CA VAL A 421 -11.39 27.02 1.42
C VAL A 421 -10.79 25.63 1.15
N SER A 422 -11.24 24.97 0.08
CA SER A 422 -10.72 23.67 -0.32
C SER A 422 -9.23 23.74 -0.69
N PRO A 423 -8.43 22.69 -0.41
CA PRO A 423 -7.00 22.67 -0.75
C PRO A 423 -6.74 22.96 -2.23
N GLU A 424 -7.54 22.41 -3.15
CA GLU A 424 -7.42 22.66 -4.58
C GLU A 424 -7.55 24.15 -4.92
N ALA A 425 -8.58 24.82 -4.39
CA ALA A 425 -8.79 26.24 -4.62
C ALA A 425 -7.69 27.10 -3.96
N VAL A 426 -7.16 26.66 -2.81
CA VAL A 426 -5.99 27.31 -2.19
C VAL A 426 -4.79 27.27 -3.13
N LEU A 427 -4.43 26.10 -3.66
CA LEU A 427 -3.29 25.97 -4.55
C LEU A 427 -3.51 26.76 -5.85
N ARG A 428 -4.70 26.63 -6.46
CA ARG A 428 -5.03 27.35 -7.70
C ARG A 428 -4.94 28.88 -7.50
N ASN A 429 -5.48 29.41 -6.40
CA ASN A 429 -5.54 30.86 -6.20
C ASN A 429 -4.24 31.47 -5.67
N LEU A 430 -3.42 30.73 -4.94
CA LEU A 430 -2.20 31.27 -4.29
C LEU A 430 -0.90 30.82 -4.97
N ILE A 431 -0.83 29.60 -5.51
CA ILE A 431 0.36 29.13 -6.22
C ILE A 431 0.37 29.65 -7.65
N LEU A 432 -0.72 29.48 -8.40
CA LEU A 432 -0.79 29.92 -9.80
C LEU A 432 -0.95 31.43 -9.96
N ALA A 433 -1.06 32.18 -8.86
CA ALA A 433 -1.14 33.64 -8.90
C ALA A 433 0.09 34.30 -9.54
N ARG A 434 1.26 33.66 -9.44
CA ARG A 434 2.52 34.17 -10.00
C ARG A 434 3.36 33.00 -10.51
N ARG A 435 4.06 33.22 -11.63
CA ARG A 435 5.05 32.27 -12.16
C ARG A 435 6.10 31.91 -11.10
N GLU A 436 6.62 32.91 -10.38
CA GLU A 436 7.60 32.73 -9.29
C GLU A 436 7.10 31.78 -8.19
N ASN A 437 5.81 31.85 -7.84
CA ASN A 437 5.21 31.00 -6.81
C ASN A 437 5.11 29.55 -7.30
N ALA A 438 4.68 29.37 -8.55
CA ALA A 438 4.59 28.05 -9.16
C ALA A 438 5.97 27.41 -9.35
N GLU A 439 6.99 28.15 -9.79
CA GLU A 439 8.38 27.65 -9.89
C GLU A 439 8.95 27.24 -8.52
N TYR A 440 8.68 28.04 -7.46
CA TYR A 440 9.07 27.70 -6.10
C TYR A 440 8.34 26.44 -5.59
N ALA A 441 7.05 26.31 -5.87
CA ALA A 441 6.26 25.14 -5.50
C ALA A 441 6.76 23.88 -6.22
N CYS A 442 7.05 23.96 -7.53
CA CYS A 442 7.64 22.85 -8.29
C CYS A 442 8.95 22.39 -7.67
N THR A 443 9.85 23.33 -7.39
CA THR A 443 11.16 23.02 -6.80
C THR A 443 11.01 22.38 -5.41
N THR A 444 10.13 22.93 -4.57
CA THR A 444 9.93 22.47 -3.18
C THR A 444 9.29 21.08 -3.12
N LEU A 445 8.39 20.77 -4.06
CA LEU A 445 7.65 19.52 -4.11
C LEU A 445 8.30 18.46 -5.01
N GLY A 446 9.41 18.81 -5.69
CA GLY A 446 10.08 17.91 -6.65
C GLY A 446 9.27 17.65 -7.91
N LEU A 447 8.46 18.62 -8.36
CA LEU A 447 7.67 18.53 -9.59
C LEU A 447 8.51 18.93 -10.81
N PRO A 448 8.12 18.49 -12.02
CA PRO A 448 8.66 19.01 -13.27
C PRO A 448 8.56 20.54 -13.39
N ASP A 449 9.35 21.10 -14.31
CA ASP A 449 9.31 22.53 -14.61
C ASP A 449 7.91 22.97 -15.06
N ILE A 450 7.51 24.18 -14.68
CA ILE A 450 6.18 24.73 -14.96
C ILE A 450 5.83 24.71 -16.45
N ASP A 451 6.82 24.93 -17.33
CA ASP A 451 6.60 24.96 -18.78
C ASP A 451 6.28 23.56 -19.38
N GLN A 452 6.38 22.50 -18.58
CA GLN A 452 6.07 21.12 -18.99
C GLN A 452 4.68 20.65 -18.52
N LEU A 453 4.00 21.41 -17.65
CA LEU A 453 2.76 20.99 -17.00
C LEU A 453 1.61 21.97 -17.30
N GLY A 454 0.40 21.44 -17.49
CA GLY A 454 -0.81 22.27 -17.46
C GLY A 454 -1.18 22.68 -16.03
N ASP A 455 -1.91 23.79 -15.86
CA ASP A 455 -2.34 24.30 -14.55
C ASP A 455 -3.07 23.24 -13.69
N ASP A 456 -3.98 22.48 -14.32
CA ASP A 456 -4.76 21.43 -13.63
C ASP A 456 -3.87 20.26 -13.20
N GLU A 457 -2.93 19.85 -14.06
CA GLU A 457 -1.95 18.79 -13.77
C GLU A 457 -1.01 19.23 -12.63
N LEU A 458 -0.54 20.47 -12.66
CA LEU A 458 0.31 21.02 -11.61
C LEU A 458 -0.40 21.04 -10.25
N VAL A 459 -1.65 21.48 -10.20
CA VAL A 459 -2.45 21.50 -8.96
C VAL A 459 -2.68 20.07 -8.45
N ALA A 460 -3.02 19.14 -9.34
CA ALA A 460 -3.27 17.75 -8.96
C ALA A 460 -2.00 17.08 -8.41
N MET A 461 -0.85 17.22 -9.10
CA MET A 461 0.44 16.71 -8.62
C MET A 461 0.87 17.39 -7.31
N ALA A 462 0.65 18.69 -7.15
CA ALA A 462 0.99 19.40 -5.92
C ALA A 462 0.16 18.90 -4.73
N LEU A 463 -1.16 18.69 -4.91
CA LEU A 463 -2.01 18.06 -3.89
C LEU A 463 -1.49 16.66 -3.51
N TRP A 464 -1.14 15.86 -4.51
CA TRP A 464 -0.58 14.52 -4.31
C TRP A 464 0.72 14.54 -3.53
N LYS A 465 1.70 15.36 -3.91
CA LYS A 465 3.00 15.48 -3.22
C LYS A 465 2.87 16.05 -1.80
N LEU A 466 1.88 16.91 -1.55
CA LEU A 466 1.56 17.36 -0.20
C LEU A 466 0.98 16.24 0.67
N GLY A 467 0.44 15.17 0.07
CA GLY A 467 -0.10 14.00 0.75
C GLY A 467 -1.62 13.98 0.83
N PHE A 468 -2.32 14.81 0.03
CA PHE A 468 -3.77 14.70 -0.11
C PHE A 468 -4.15 13.46 -0.93
N SER A 469 -5.33 12.91 -0.65
CA SER A 469 -5.86 11.80 -1.45
C SER A 469 -6.54 12.34 -2.70
N THR A 470 -5.77 12.57 -3.76
CA THR A 470 -6.29 12.89 -5.10
C THR A 470 -6.77 11.60 -5.75
N THR A 471 -8.03 11.24 -5.53
CA THR A 471 -8.58 10.04 -6.17
C THR A 471 -9.27 10.46 -7.46
N GLU A 472 -8.49 10.58 -8.53
CA GLU A 472 -9.04 10.58 -9.89
C GLU A 472 -9.45 9.15 -10.22
N LEU A 473 -10.74 8.86 -10.04
CA LEU A 473 -11.33 7.63 -10.53
C LEU A 473 -11.92 7.89 -11.90
N GLU A 474 -11.57 7.04 -12.85
CA GLU A 474 -12.35 6.94 -14.07
C GLU A 474 -13.79 6.59 -13.70
N VAL A 475 -14.74 7.39 -14.20
CA VAL A 475 -16.16 7.10 -14.05
C VAL A 475 -16.56 6.19 -15.21
N PRO A 476 -16.80 4.89 -14.97
CA PRO A 476 -17.24 3.98 -16.02
C PRO A 476 -18.47 4.56 -16.69
N HIS A 477 -18.44 4.62 -18.03
CA HIS A 477 -19.56 5.11 -18.84
C HIS A 477 -19.97 6.57 -18.58
N GLY A 478 -19.15 7.42 -17.95
CA GLY A 478 -19.49 8.82 -17.65
C GLY A 478 -19.94 9.64 -18.87
N LYS A 479 -19.38 9.34 -20.04
CA LYS A 479 -19.74 9.99 -21.32
C LYS A 479 -21.07 9.51 -21.93
N PHE A 480 -21.65 8.41 -21.45
CA PHE A 480 -22.91 7.88 -21.98
C PHE A 480 -24.03 8.92 -21.90
N PHE A 481 -24.19 9.58 -20.75
CA PHE A 481 -25.24 10.59 -20.55
C PHE A 481 -25.02 11.82 -21.43
N GLU A 482 -23.77 12.20 -21.70
CA GLU A 482 -23.44 13.30 -22.61
C GLU A 482 -23.90 12.97 -24.04
N HIS A 483 -23.53 11.78 -24.55
CA HIS A 483 -23.96 11.33 -25.87
C HIS A 483 -25.47 11.11 -25.98
N LEU A 484 -26.11 10.64 -24.91
CA LEU A 484 -27.57 10.48 -24.88
C LEU A 484 -28.27 11.85 -24.97
N LYS A 485 -27.78 12.84 -24.23
CA LYS A 485 -28.30 14.22 -24.26
C LYS A 485 -28.08 14.87 -25.62
N GLU A 486 -26.90 14.69 -26.21
CA GLU A 486 -26.58 15.16 -27.55
C GLU A 486 -27.55 14.55 -28.59
N MET A 487 -27.72 13.23 -28.55
CA MET A 487 -28.60 12.51 -29.47
C MET A 487 -30.07 12.89 -29.30
N LEU A 488 -30.56 13.04 -28.06
CA LEU A 488 -31.90 13.55 -27.77
C LEU A 488 -32.10 14.96 -28.33
N GLY A 489 -31.09 15.83 -28.22
CA GLY A 489 -31.11 17.17 -28.78
C GLY A 489 -31.23 17.15 -30.32
N LEU A 490 -30.42 16.32 -30.97
CA LEU A 490 -30.45 16.15 -32.43
C LEU A 490 -31.78 15.57 -32.92
N ALA A 491 -32.30 14.54 -32.26
CA ALA A 491 -33.57 13.91 -32.62
C ALA A 491 -34.76 14.88 -32.46
N LYS A 492 -34.80 15.65 -31.36
CA LYS A 492 -35.84 16.67 -31.13
C LYS A 492 -35.75 17.82 -32.12
N ALA A 493 -34.54 18.27 -32.48
CA ALA A 493 -34.35 19.30 -33.50
C ALA A 493 -34.79 18.81 -34.90
N ALA A 494 -34.47 17.55 -35.24
CA ALA A 494 -34.89 16.93 -36.50
C ALA A 494 -36.40 16.76 -36.60
N GLN A 495 -37.08 16.43 -35.49
CA GLN A 495 -38.54 16.34 -35.44
C GLN A 495 -39.24 17.68 -35.74
N LEU A 496 -38.58 18.82 -35.47
CA LEU A 496 -39.09 20.17 -35.69
C LEU A 496 -38.70 20.76 -37.05
N SER A 497 -37.79 20.12 -37.80
CA SER A 497 -37.29 20.60 -39.08
C SER A 497 -38.06 20.00 -40.26
N SER A 498 -38.25 20.79 -41.33
CA SER A 498 -38.87 20.31 -42.58
C SER A 498 -37.91 19.51 -43.47
N SER A 499 -36.60 19.63 -43.23
CA SER A 499 -35.55 18.84 -43.86
C SER A 499 -34.64 18.25 -42.77
N VAL A 500 -34.53 16.93 -42.72
CA VAL A 500 -33.67 16.22 -41.76
C VAL A 500 -32.38 15.81 -42.46
N ASP A 501 -31.25 16.34 -41.98
CA ASP A 501 -29.95 15.75 -42.28
C ASP A 501 -29.77 14.51 -41.38
N GLU A 502 -29.89 13.32 -41.97
CA GLU A 502 -29.82 12.05 -41.24
C GLU A 502 -28.38 11.66 -40.85
N GLU A 503 -27.36 12.28 -41.45
CA GLU A 503 -25.97 11.86 -41.26
C GLU A 503 -25.42 12.17 -39.85
N PRO A 504 -25.66 13.35 -39.25
CA PRO A 504 -25.30 13.62 -37.85
C PRO A 504 -25.97 12.67 -36.85
N ILE A 505 -27.27 12.36 -37.06
CA ILE A 505 -28.06 11.44 -36.22
C ILE A 505 -27.46 10.02 -36.31
N ARG A 506 -27.09 9.58 -37.52
CA ARG A 506 -26.46 8.29 -37.73
C ARG A 506 -25.12 8.20 -37.01
N ARG A 507 -24.23 9.19 -37.16
CA ARG A 507 -22.92 9.22 -36.50
C ARG A 507 -23.04 9.21 -34.97
N ALA A 508 -23.91 10.04 -34.41
CA ALA A 508 -24.14 10.09 -32.96
C ALA A 508 -24.75 8.79 -32.43
N SER A 509 -25.66 8.15 -33.19
CA SER A 509 -26.30 6.91 -32.74
C SER A 509 -25.34 5.72 -32.64
N VAL A 510 -24.38 5.58 -33.57
CA VAL A 510 -23.37 4.50 -33.49
C VAL A 510 -22.59 4.59 -32.18
N VAL A 511 -22.10 5.78 -31.84
CA VAL A 511 -21.36 6.02 -30.59
C VAL A 511 -22.24 5.78 -29.37
N LEU A 512 -23.48 6.28 -29.37
CA LEU A 512 -24.40 6.10 -28.24
C LEU A 512 -24.72 4.62 -27.97
N TYR A 513 -25.06 3.85 -29.00
CA TYR A 513 -25.41 2.44 -28.83
C TYR A 513 -24.20 1.58 -28.44
N GLU A 514 -23.00 1.87 -28.95
CA GLU A 514 -21.77 1.24 -28.48
C GLU A 514 -21.55 1.49 -26.97
N LYS A 515 -21.76 2.74 -26.51
CA LYS A 515 -21.68 3.07 -25.08
C LYS A 515 -22.78 2.41 -24.25
N LEU A 516 -23.99 2.26 -24.79
CA LEU A 516 -25.08 1.55 -24.13
C LEU A 516 -24.78 0.05 -23.98
N GLU A 517 -24.30 -0.59 -25.05
CA GLU A 517 -23.93 -2.01 -25.02
C GLU A 517 -22.82 -2.23 -23.99
N GLY A 518 -21.77 -1.40 -23.99
CA GLY A 518 -20.71 -1.45 -22.98
C GLY A 518 -21.24 -1.26 -21.55
N LEU A 519 -22.17 -0.33 -21.34
CA LEU A 519 -22.79 -0.11 -20.02
C LEU A 519 -23.60 -1.33 -19.56
N LEU A 520 -24.40 -1.93 -20.44
CA LEU A 520 -25.23 -3.09 -20.07
C LEU A 520 -24.39 -4.35 -19.85
N VAL A 521 -23.28 -4.52 -20.59
CA VAL A 521 -22.28 -5.56 -20.33
C VAL A 521 -21.72 -5.42 -18.92
N ASP A 522 -21.28 -4.21 -18.56
CA ASP A 522 -20.71 -3.91 -17.24
C ASP A 522 -21.75 -4.12 -16.12
N VAL A 523 -22.97 -3.63 -16.31
CA VAL A 523 -24.09 -3.81 -15.37
C VAL A 523 -24.39 -5.29 -15.14
N LEU A 524 -24.51 -6.09 -16.21
CA LEU A 524 -24.80 -7.51 -16.06
C LEU A 524 -23.70 -8.24 -15.29
N ALA A 525 -22.44 -7.96 -15.61
CA ALA A 525 -21.31 -8.57 -14.91
C ALA A 525 -21.28 -8.15 -13.44
N TYR A 526 -21.32 -6.85 -13.18
CA TYR A 526 -21.25 -6.32 -11.83
C TYR A 526 -22.41 -6.80 -10.95
N VAL A 527 -23.65 -6.74 -11.43
CA VAL A 527 -24.83 -7.15 -10.63
C VAL A 527 -24.84 -8.65 -10.39
N THR A 528 -24.50 -9.47 -11.40
CA THR A 528 -24.41 -10.93 -11.26
C THR A 528 -23.36 -11.29 -10.22
N TRP A 529 -22.14 -10.75 -10.36
CA TRP A 529 -21.06 -10.98 -9.41
C TRP A 529 -21.40 -10.48 -8.01
N ALA A 530 -21.91 -9.25 -7.87
CA ALA A 530 -22.19 -8.62 -6.58
C ALA A 530 -23.22 -9.40 -5.75
N LEU A 531 -24.20 -10.02 -6.39
CA LEU A 531 -25.31 -10.70 -5.73
C LEU A 531 -25.07 -12.19 -5.49
N ILE A 532 -24.20 -12.82 -6.28
CA ILE A 532 -24.04 -14.27 -6.33
C ILE A 532 -22.66 -14.71 -5.79
N ASN A 533 -21.61 -13.89 -5.87
CA ASN A 533 -20.30 -14.34 -5.40
C ASN A 533 -20.18 -14.31 -3.86
N ASP A 534 -19.47 -15.27 -3.28
CA ASP A 534 -19.14 -15.27 -1.85
C ASP A 534 -18.01 -14.28 -1.55
N HIS A 535 -18.37 -13.01 -1.43
CA HIS A 535 -17.40 -11.93 -1.19
C HIS A 535 -16.66 -12.05 0.13
N TYR A 536 -17.26 -12.71 1.13
CA TYR A 536 -16.63 -12.81 2.44
C TYR A 536 -15.50 -13.84 2.45
N ALA A 537 -15.65 -14.94 1.72
CA ALA A 537 -14.64 -15.99 1.58
C ALA A 537 -13.66 -15.77 0.41
N SER A 538 -13.90 -14.75 -0.42
CA SER A 538 -13.00 -14.38 -1.53
C SER A 538 -11.60 -13.98 -1.04
N ASP A 539 -10.57 -14.28 -1.83
CA ASP A 539 -9.20 -13.79 -1.60
C ASP A 539 -9.12 -12.27 -1.64
N ARG A 540 -10.02 -11.64 -2.40
CA ARG A 540 -10.20 -10.17 -2.45
C ARG A 540 -11.63 -9.82 -2.05
N PRO A 541 -11.90 -9.68 -0.74
CA PRO A 541 -13.24 -9.39 -0.28
C PRO A 541 -13.76 -8.05 -0.80
N PHE A 542 -14.93 -8.10 -1.42
CA PHE A 542 -15.67 -6.93 -1.89
C PHE A 542 -14.86 -6.00 -2.82
N GLU A 543 -14.06 -6.56 -3.73
CA GLU A 543 -13.33 -5.81 -4.77
C GLU A 543 -13.79 -6.29 -6.15
N PHE A 544 -14.17 -5.37 -7.03
CA PHE A 544 -14.65 -5.70 -8.38
C PHE A 544 -13.65 -5.29 -9.45
N ARG A 545 -13.11 -6.23 -10.23
CA ARG A 545 -12.34 -5.93 -11.44
C ARG A 545 -13.25 -6.13 -12.66
N GLY A 546 -13.14 -5.26 -13.66
CA GLY A 546 -14.09 -5.29 -14.78
C GLY A 546 -13.97 -6.58 -15.61
N ASN A 547 -12.74 -6.93 -16.01
CA ASN A 547 -12.51 -7.98 -16.99
C ASN A 547 -12.54 -9.40 -16.41
N LEU A 548 -11.98 -9.60 -15.21
CA LEU A 548 -11.86 -10.92 -14.60
C LEU A 548 -13.23 -11.47 -14.14
N GLU A 549 -14.03 -10.62 -13.52
CA GLU A 549 -15.35 -10.96 -13.00
C GLU A 549 -16.41 -11.08 -14.11
N PHE A 550 -16.15 -10.50 -15.29
CA PHE A 550 -17.00 -10.66 -16.47
C PHE A 550 -17.13 -12.14 -16.87
N GLU A 551 -16.01 -12.87 -16.99
CA GLU A 551 -16.02 -14.28 -17.39
C GLU A 551 -16.80 -15.16 -16.40
N THR A 552 -16.60 -14.92 -15.10
CA THR A 552 -17.30 -15.64 -14.04
C THR A 552 -18.80 -15.36 -14.08
N SER A 553 -19.18 -14.10 -14.32
CA SER A 553 -20.58 -13.69 -14.43
C SER A 553 -21.26 -14.30 -15.66
N CYS A 554 -20.57 -14.33 -16.80
CA CYS A 554 -21.06 -14.97 -18.01
C CYS A 554 -21.29 -16.48 -17.82
N ALA A 555 -20.43 -17.17 -17.07
CA ALA A 555 -20.62 -18.59 -16.76
C ALA A 555 -21.93 -18.83 -15.98
N VAL A 556 -22.23 -17.98 -15.00
CA VAL A 556 -23.48 -18.06 -14.22
C VAL A 556 -24.71 -17.78 -15.10
N LEU A 557 -24.65 -16.75 -15.94
CA LEU A 557 -25.74 -16.39 -16.85
C LEU A 557 -25.99 -17.48 -17.91
N ASN A 558 -24.92 -18.07 -18.46
CA ASN A 558 -25.01 -19.18 -19.41
C ASN A 558 -25.66 -20.42 -18.78
N ALA A 559 -25.24 -20.81 -17.57
CA ALA A 559 -25.84 -21.92 -16.83
C ALA A 559 -27.33 -21.69 -16.55
N SER A 560 -27.69 -20.45 -16.20
CA SER A 560 -29.08 -20.05 -15.96
C SER A 560 -29.90 -20.05 -17.24
N SER A 561 -29.33 -19.57 -18.35
CA SER A 561 -30.00 -19.55 -19.65
C SER A 561 -30.29 -20.96 -20.18
N ALA A 562 -29.38 -21.91 -19.97
CA ALA A 562 -29.57 -23.31 -20.36
C ALA A 562 -30.78 -23.96 -19.65
N ASN A 563 -31.04 -23.58 -18.39
CA ASN A 563 -32.16 -24.11 -17.60
C ASN A 563 -33.53 -23.54 -18.03
N ALA A 564 -33.57 -22.41 -18.74
CA ALA A 564 -34.80 -21.70 -19.12
C ALA A 564 -35.47 -22.21 -20.42
N GLY A 565 -34.86 -23.15 -21.17
CA GLY A 565 -35.45 -23.72 -22.39
C GLY A 565 -35.24 -22.90 -23.68
N THR A 566 -35.66 -23.46 -24.82
CA THR A 566 -35.21 -23.18 -26.22
C THR A 566 -35.27 -21.72 -26.68
N ASN A 567 -34.23 -20.94 -26.33
CA ASN A 567 -33.60 -19.84 -27.06
C ASN A 567 -32.49 -19.26 -26.17
N GLY A 568 -31.56 -20.13 -25.74
CA GLY A 568 -30.46 -19.76 -24.85
C GLY A 568 -29.63 -18.62 -25.43
N VAL A 569 -29.29 -17.66 -24.58
CA VAL A 569 -28.34 -16.59 -24.93
C VAL A 569 -26.95 -17.10 -24.56
N ASP A 570 -26.03 -17.08 -25.52
CA ASP A 570 -24.63 -17.36 -25.26
C ASP A 570 -23.92 -16.05 -24.88
N PHE A 571 -23.59 -15.92 -23.60
CA PHE A 571 -22.87 -14.78 -23.04
C PHE A 571 -21.35 -14.87 -23.24
N SER A 572 -20.85 -15.94 -23.85
CA SER A 572 -19.44 -16.09 -24.24
C SER A 572 -19.14 -15.53 -25.64
N ALA A 573 -20.17 -15.24 -26.43
CA ALA A 573 -20.05 -14.62 -27.75
C ALA A 573 -20.13 -13.07 -27.66
N PRO A 574 -19.69 -12.32 -28.69
CA PRO A 574 -19.88 -10.88 -28.75
C PRO A 574 -21.36 -10.49 -28.55
N LEU A 575 -21.61 -9.77 -27.45
CA LEU A 575 -22.96 -9.42 -27.01
C LEU A 575 -23.48 -8.18 -27.75
N THR A 576 -24.64 -8.32 -28.38
CA THR A 576 -25.41 -7.20 -28.93
C THR A 576 -26.53 -6.80 -27.98
N LEU A 577 -27.18 -5.66 -28.24
CA LEU A 577 -28.18 -5.10 -27.33
C LEU A 577 -29.33 -6.05 -26.93
N ASN A 578 -29.82 -6.88 -27.84
CA ASN A 578 -30.95 -7.79 -27.55
C ASN A 578 -30.57 -8.91 -26.54
N PRO A 579 -29.47 -9.67 -26.73
CA PRO A 579 -28.88 -10.53 -25.70
C PRO A 579 -28.72 -9.87 -24.33
N LEU A 580 -28.25 -8.61 -24.29
CA LEU A 580 -28.03 -7.87 -23.04
C LEU A 580 -29.34 -7.57 -22.32
N ILE A 581 -30.36 -7.09 -23.05
CA ILE A 581 -31.69 -6.82 -22.49
C ILE A 581 -32.32 -8.11 -21.95
N ARG A 582 -32.20 -9.23 -22.69
CA ARG A 582 -32.68 -10.55 -22.24
C ARG A 582 -31.91 -11.06 -21.01
N GLY A 583 -30.62 -10.77 -20.91
CA GLY A 583 -29.77 -11.13 -19.77
C GLY A 583 -30.29 -10.58 -18.44
N LEU A 584 -30.86 -9.38 -18.43
CA LEU A 584 -31.47 -8.81 -17.22
C LEU A 584 -32.67 -9.65 -16.74
N GLY A 585 -33.45 -10.21 -17.68
CA GLY A 585 -34.54 -11.14 -17.39
C GLY A 585 -34.03 -12.48 -16.84
N ILE A 586 -33.01 -13.06 -17.48
CA ILE A 586 -32.39 -14.33 -17.05
C ILE A 586 -31.83 -14.20 -15.63
N LEU A 587 -31.15 -13.08 -15.33
CA LEU A 587 -30.64 -12.82 -13.99
C LEU A 587 -31.77 -12.68 -12.97
N SER A 588 -32.84 -11.96 -13.32
CA SER A 588 -34.02 -11.82 -12.45
C SER A 588 -34.66 -13.17 -12.11
N GLU A 589 -34.87 -14.03 -13.12
CA GLU A 589 -35.43 -15.38 -12.95
C GLU A 589 -34.49 -16.27 -12.12
N HIS A 590 -33.17 -16.16 -12.33
CA HIS A 590 -32.18 -16.87 -11.54
C HIS A 590 -32.22 -16.47 -10.05
N LEU A 591 -32.24 -15.16 -9.77
CA LEU A 591 -32.32 -14.65 -8.41
C LEU A 591 -33.61 -15.08 -7.70
N ASP A 592 -34.75 -15.09 -8.40
CA ASP A 592 -36.01 -15.58 -7.81
C ASP A 592 -35.94 -17.08 -7.53
N GLY A 593 -35.35 -17.88 -8.43
CA GLY A 593 -35.11 -19.31 -8.21
C GLY A 593 -34.18 -19.61 -7.03
N LEU A 594 -33.19 -18.75 -6.72
CA LEU A 594 -32.36 -18.88 -5.52
C LEU A 594 -33.19 -18.79 -4.24
N ARG A 595 -34.26 -17.98 -4.21
CA ARG A 595 -35.11 -17.79 -3.03
C ARG A 595 -35.87 -19.08 -2.68
N GLU A 596 -36.32 -19.81 -3.70
CA GLU A 596 -37.01 -21.10 -3.52
C GLU A 596 -36.06 -22.20 -3.01
N GLY A 597 -34.77 -22.08 -3.29
CA GLY A 597 -33.73 -23.06 -2.94
C GLY A 597 -32.75 -22.64 -1.85
N SER A 598 -33.09 -21.65 -1.02
CA SER A 598 -32.15 -20.96 -0.11
C SER A 598 -31.35 -21.90 0.80
N GLU A 599 -31.97 -22.97 1.31
CA GLU A 599 -31.32 -23.96 2.19
C GLU A 599 -30.08 -24.63 1.56
N LYS A 600 -30.02 -24.73 0.22
CA LYS A 600 -28.87 -25.32 -0.50
C LYS A 600 -27.61 -24.45 -0.44
N TYR A 601 -27.79 -23.17 -0.15
CA TYR A 601 -26.73 -22.15 -0.21
C TYR A 601 -26.29 -21.68 1.18
N LEU A 602 -26.70 -22.39 2.24
CA LEU A 602 -26.28 -22.11 3.60
C LEU A 602 -24.76 -22.18 3.72
N ARG A 603 -24.18 -21.17 4.37
CA ARG A 603 -22.75 -21.07 4.60
C ARG A 603 -22.28 -22.20 5.52
N PRO A 604 -21.15 -22.87 5.22
CA PRO A 604 -20.54 -23.83 6.14
C PRO A 604 -20.19 -23.20 7.48
N LYS A 605 -20.45 -23.90 8.60
CA LYS A 605 -20.25 -23.38 9.96
C LYS A 605 -18.83 -22.91 10.27
N ASP A 606 -17.83 -23.49 9.60
CA ASP A 606 -16.41 -23.17 9.80
C ASP A 606 -15.96 -21.93 9.02
N SER A 607 -16.79 -21.45 8.09
CA SER A 607 -16.56 -20.19 7.37
C SER A 607 -17.27 -18.99 8.01
N ILE A 608 -18.00 -19.21 9.10
CA ILE A 608 -18.61 -18.14 9.90
C ILE A 608 -17.53 -17.57 10.84
N PRO A 609 -17.35 -16.24 10.90
CA PRO A 609 -16.33 -15.64 11.75
C PRO A 609 -16.45 -15.99 13.22
N ASP A 610 -15.29 -16.18 13.86
CA ASP A 610 -15.17 -16.63 15.24
C ASP A 610 -15.80 -15.65 16.24
N TYR A 611 -15.79 -14.34 15.95
CA TYR A 611 -16.37 -13.33 16.84
C TYR A 611 -17.88 -13.50 17.02
N VAL A 612 -18.60 -14.06 16.04
CA VAL A 612 -20.06 -14.25 16.09
C VAL A 612 -20.45 -15.11 17.28
N ARG A 613 -19.56 -16.04 17.69
CA ARG A 613 -19.76 -16.92 18.86
C ARG A 613 -19.28 -16.30 20.18
N ARG A 614 -18.54 -15.20 20.13
CA ARG A 614 -17.81 -14.62 21.27
C ARG A 614 -18.34 -13.26 21.72
N THR A 615 -19.08 -12.55 20.88
CA THR A 615 -19.66 -11.25 21.21
C THR A 615 -21.06 -11.10 20.61
N SER A 616 -21.91 -10.35 21.32
CA SER A 616 -23.23 -9.92 20.84
C SER A 616 -23.24 -8.47 20.36
N ILE A 617 -22.09 -7.78 20.36
CA ILE A 617 -21.97 -6.37 19.95
C ILE A 617 -21.77 -6.24 18.43
N GLN A 618 -21.28 -7.30 17.79
CA GLN A 618 -21.05 -7.35 16.35
C GLN A 618 -21.91 -8.44 15.74
N GLU A 619 -22.48 -8.16 14.58
CA GLU A 619 -23.38 -9.04 13.86
C GLU A 619 -22.77 -9.44 12.51
N PHE A 620 -23.09 -10.66 12.08
CA PHE A 620 -22.68 -11.20 10.79
C PHE A 620 -23.92 -11.53 9.96
N PRO A 621 -24.22 -10.76 8.90
CA PRO A 621 -25.47 -10.91 8.16
C PRO A 621 -25.41 -12.03 7.10
N PHE A 622 -24.21 -12.46 6.67
CA PHE A 622 -24.04 -13.34 5.51
C PHE A 622 -24.17 -14.84 5.84
N GLY A 623 -25.39 -15.29 6.15
CA GLY A 623 -25.73 -16.68 6.43
C GLY A 623 -25.63 -17.62 5.23
N HIS A 624 -25.57 -17.08 4.00
CA HIS A 624 -25.45 -17.83 2.76
C HIS A 624 -24.13 -17.51 2.03
N VAL A 625 -23.79 -18.34 1.05
CA VAL A 625 -22.69 -18.07 0.11
C VAL A 625 -23.07 -17.04 -0.95
N HIS A 626 -24.37 -16.87 -1.21
CA HIS A 626 -24.92 -15.87 -2.13
C HIS A 626 -25.48 -14.68 -1.32
N PRO A 627 -24.83 -13.51 -1.31
CA PRO A 627 -25.24 -12.35 -0.53
C PRO A 627 -26.69 -11.92 -0.77
N PHE A 628 -27.23 -12.15 -1.98
CA PHE A 628 -28.62 -11.86 -2.31
C PHE A 628 -29.63 -12.46 -1.33
N LEU A 629 -29.39 -13.69 -0.86
CA LEU A 629 -30.28 -14.40 0.07
C LEU A 629 -30.27 -13.80 1.48
N ASP A 630 -29.21 -13.06 1.82
CA ASP A 630 -29.01 -12.39 3.10
C ASP A 630 -29.45 -10.91 3.08
N LEU A 631 -29.93 -10.41 1.94
CA LEU A 631 -30.53 -9.09 1.85
C LEU A 631 -31.92 -9.06 2.49
N ASP A 632 -32.36 -7.86 2.89
CA ASP A 632 -33.73 -7.65 3.37
C ASP A 632 -34.74 -8.09 2.32
N GLY A 633 -35.87 -8.68 2.73
CA GLY A 633 -36.89 -9.16 1.78
C GLY A 633 -37.43 -8.08 0.84
N ARG A 634 -37.43 -6.80 1.29
CA ARG A 634 -37.76 -5.64 0.45
C ARG A 634 -36.67 -5.35 -0.60
N ALA A 635 -35.39 -5.47 -0.22
CA ALA A 635 -34.25 -5.30 -1.11
C ALA A 635 -34.26 -6.39 -2.20
N GLN A 636 -34.44 -7.65 -1.84
CA GLN A 636 -34.55 -8.77 -2.79
C GLN A 636 -35.61 -8.51 -3.87
N LYS A 637 -36.83 -8.13 -3.44
CA LYS A 637 -37.93 -7.82 -4.35
C LYS A 637 -37.62 -6.60 -5.23
N THR A 638 -37.05 -5.54 -4.66
CA THR A 638 -36.71 -4.31 -5.39
C THR A 638 -35.72 -4.58 -6.51
N ILE A 639 -34.72 -5.45 -6.27
CA ILE A 639 -33.73 -5.86 -7.27
C ILE A 639 -34.40 -6.63 -8.41
N ILE A 640 -35.21 -7.66 -8.09
CA ILE A 640 -35.91 -8.48 -9.09
C ILE A 640 -36.85 -7.62 -9.93
N ASP A 641 -37.74 -6.86 -9.28
CA ASP A 641 -38.70 -5.98 -9.95
C ASP A 641 -37.99 -4.91 -10.80
N GLY A 642 -36.86 -4.38 -10.30
CA GLY A 642 -36.01 -3.42 -11.00
C GLY A 642 -35.44 -3.96 -12.31
N LEU A 643 -34.83 -5.15 -12.28
CA LEU A 643 -34.30 -5.83 -13.48
C LEU A 643 -35.38 -6.09 -14.52
N GLN A 644 -36.55 -6.59 -14.09
CA GLN A 644 -37.69 -6.86 -14.97
C GLN A 644 -38.25 -5.58 -15.59
N LYS A 645 -38.36 -4.50 -14.81
CA LYS A 645 -38.85 -3.21 -15.28
C LYS A 645 -37.93 -2.60 -16.32
N VAL A 646 -36.60 -2.63 -16.10
CA VAL A 646 -35.62 -2.16 -17.08
C VAL A 646 -35.75 -2.93 -18.39
N ARG A 647 -35.80 -4.27 -18.31
CA ARG A 647 -36.02 -5.12 -19.49
C ARG A 647 -37.30 -4.73 -20.24
N HIS A 648 -38.43 -4.67 -19.53
CA HIS A 648 -39.73 -4.36 -20.13
C HIS A 648 -39.78 -2.97 -20.77
N THR A 649 -39.17 -1.96 -20.14
CA THR A 649 -39.06 -0.60 -20.69
C THR A 649 -38.27 -0.61 -22.01
N MET A 650 -37.16 -1.35 -22.09
CA MET A 650 -36.35 -1.40 -23.32
C MET A 650 -36.98 -2.25 -24.44
N GLU A 651 -37.61 -3.38 -24.11
CA GLU A 651 -38.30 -4.24 -25.08
C GLU A 651 -39.54 -3.55 -25.67
N SER A 652 -40.40 -2.98 -24.82
CA SER A 652 -41.67 -2.35 -25.25
C SER A 652 -41.46 -1.13 -26.14
N ASN A 653 -40.35 -0.40 -25.97
CA ASN A 653 -39.99 0.76 -26.78
C ASN A 653 -39.08 0.43 -27.95
N ASN A 654 -38.91 -0.86 -28.28
CA ASN A 654 -38.16 -1.35 -29.44
C ASN A 654 -36.73 -0.81 -29.56
N VAL A 655 -36.04 -0.60 -28.43
CA VAL A 655 -34.69 0.00 -28.37
C VAL A 655 -33.69 -0.72 -29.29
N ALA A 656 -33.72 -2.05 -29.31
CA ALA A 656 -32.88 -2.86 -30.20
C ALA A 656 -33.26 -2.72 -31.69
N SER A 657 -34.53 -2.53 -32.01
CA SER A 657 -34.97 -2.28 -33.40
C SER A 657 -34.53 -0.90 -33.87
N SER A 658 -34.68 0.13 -33.03
CA SER A 658 -34.25 1.50 -33.35
C SER A 658 -32.76 1.56 -33.70
N ARG A 659 -31.92 0.80 -32.99
CA ARG A 659 -30.50 0.63 -33.31
C ARG A 659 -30.30 0.05 -34.71
N ASN A 660 -31.01 -1.03 -35.05
CA ASN A 660 -30.89 -1.70 -36.34
C ASN A 660 -31.39 -0.83 -37.50
N ASP A 661 -32.49 -0.10 -37.31
CA ASP A 661 -33.06 0.80 -38.31
C ASP A 661 -32.12 1.97 -38.66
N LEU A 662 -31.38 2.49 -37.66
CA LEU A 662 -30.37 3.54 -37.86
C LEU A 662 -29.06 3.01 -38.50
N SER A 663 -28.74 1.74 -38.27
CA SER A 663 -27.50 1.11 -38.72
C SER A 663 -27.56 0.64 -40.18
N HIS A 664 -28.72 0.18 -40.65
CA HIS A 664 -28.88 -0.37 -42.00
C HIS A 664 -29.38 0.68 -43.01
N PHE A 665 -28.78 0.70 -44.21
CA PHE A 665 -29.19 1.59 -45.31
C PHE A 665 -30.54 1.14 -45.87
N ARG A 666 -31.65 1.61 -45.29
CA ARG A 666 -32.99 1.49 -45.89
C ARG A 666 -33.40 2.85 -46.45
N ARG A 667 -33.97 2.85 -47.66
CA ARG A 667 -34.55 4.03 -48.33
C ARG A 667 -35.81 4.59 -47.62
N SER A 668 -36.15 4.08 -46.45
CA SER A 668 -37.29 4.52 -45.64
C SER A 668 -36.82 5.53 -44.60
N SER A 669 -37.39 6.73 -44.61
CA SER A 669 -37.15 7.79 -43.62
C SER A 669 -37.28 7.24 -42.20
N VAL A 670 -36.29 7.50 -41.35
CA VAL A 670 -36.31 7.11 -39.94
C VAL A 670 -37.51 7.78 -39.25
N ASP A 671 -38.33 7.00 -38.55
CA ASP A 671 -39.44 7.52 -37.74
C ASP A 671 -38.89 8.22 -36.50
N MET A 672 -38.78 9.55 -36.57
CA MET A 672 -38.19 10.37 -35.51
C MET A 672 -38.97 10.30 -34.19
N THR A 673 -40.27 10.04 -34.24
CA THR A 673 -41.09 9.90 -33.02
C THR A 673 -40.69 8.64 -32.27
N LYS A 674 -40.59 7.51 -32.98
CA LYS A 674 -40.10 6.25 -32.40
C LYS A 674 -38.67 6.34 -31.88
N LEU A 675 -37.82 7.12 -32.54
CA LEU A 675 -36.45 7.35 -32.08
C LEU A 675 -36.43 8.13 -30.76
N VAL A 676 -37.21 9.21 -30.64
CA VAL A 676 -37.31 9.98 -29.39
C VAL A 676 -37.85 9.10 -28.26
N ASP A 677 -38.93 8.35 -28.49
CA ASP A 677 -39.52 7.44 -27.49
C ASP A 677 -38.49 6.39 -27.02
N SER A 678 -37.73 5.83 -27.95
CA SER A 678 -36.65 4.87 -27.68
C SER A 678 -35.52 5.50 -26.83
N LEU A 679 -35.10 6.73 -27.14
CA LEU A 679 -34.07 7.46 -26.38
C LEU A 679 -34.55 7.84 -24.98
N GLU A 680 -35.82 8.23 -24.82
CA GLU A 680 -36.40 8.53 -23.51
C GLU A 680 -36.56 7.25 -22.65
N ALA A 681 -36.95 6.13 -23.27
CA ALA A 681 -36.96 4.82 -22.62
C ALA A 681 -35.56 4.37 -22.20
N MET A 682 -34.53 4.60 -23.02
CA MET A 682 -33.13 4.36 -22.66
C MET A 682 -32.72 5.19 -21.44
N ASN A 683 -33.06 6.49 -21.42
CA ASN A 683 -32.77 7.37 -20.29
C ASN A 683 -33.45 6.88 -18.99
N GLN A 684 -34.73 6.48 -19.08
CA GLN A 684 -35.47 5.95 -17.93
C GLN A 684 -34.88 4.63 -17.42
N ALA A 685 -34.54 3.72 -18.34
CA ALA A 685 -33.95 2.42 -18.02
C ALA A 685 -32.59 2.59 -17.31
N VAL A 686 -31.68 3.39 -17.88
CA VAL A 686 -30.35 3.62 -17.29
C VAL A 686 -30.45 4.42 -15.99
N GLY A 687 -31.35 5.41 -15.90
CA GLY A 687 -31.60 6.12 -14.65
C GLY A 687 -32.13 5.21 -13.53
N LEU A 688 -32.94 4.21 -13.87
CA LEU A 688 -33.38 3.19 -12.91
C LEU A 688 -32.20 2.30 -12.48
N LEU A 689 -31.36 1.83 -13.40
CA LEU A 689 -30.15 1.06 -13.09
C LEU A 689 -29.21 1.84 -12.15
N ASP A 690 -29.00 3.13 -12.41
CA ASP A 690 -28.20 4.01 -11.55
C ASP A 690 -28.82 4.15 -10.15
N SER A 691 -30.13 4.41 -10.07
CA SER A 691 -30.84 4.53 -8.78
C SER A 691 -30.79 3.27 -7.92
N LEU A 692 -30.69 2.09 -8.55
CA LEU A 692 -30.55 0.80 -7.86
C LEU A 692 -29.11 0.53 -7.41
N GLY A 693 -28.14 1.32 -7.90
CA GLY A 693 -26.71 1.13 -7.70
C GLY A 693 -26.11 0.03 -8.58
N PHE A 694 -26.69 -0.22 -9.76
CA PHE A 694 -26.18 -1.22 -10.71
C PHE A 694 -25.14 -0.64 -11.67
N VAL A 695 -25.15 0.67 -11.86
CA VAL A 695 -24.09 1.39 -12.58
C VAL A 695 -22.96 1.70 -11.59
N ARG A 696 -21.71 1.36 -11.96
CA ARG A 696 -20.53 1.50 -11.09
C ARG A 696 -20.06 2.95 -10.95
N LEU A 697 -20.82 3.78 -10.25
CA LEU A 697 -20.39 5.13 -9.90
C LEU A 697 -19.56 5.13 -8.61
N PRO A 698 -18.32 5.65 -8.63
CA PRO A 698 -17.49 5.68 -7.44
C PRO A 698 -17.97 6.76 -6.46
N PHE A 699 -18.39 6.36 -5.27
CA PHE A 699 -18.66 7.24 -4.15
C PHE A 699 -17.37 7.50 -3.38
N ILE A 700 -17.07 8.77 -3.15
CA ILE A 700 -15.91 9.21 -2.37
C ILE A 700 -16.35 9.90 -1.09
N HIS A 701 -15.49 9.89 -0.07
CA HIS A 701 -15.72 10.60 1.18
C HIS A 701 -15.84 12.11 0.93
N GLU A 702 -16.92 12.72 1.43
CA GLU A 702 -17.13 14.17 1.38
C GLU A 702 -16.96 14.80 2.76
N GLN A 703 -17.60 14.22 3.79
CA GLN A 703 -17.61 14.78 5.13
C GLN A 703 -17.82 13.73 6.20
N THR A 704 -17.22 13.94 7.37
CA THR A 704 -17.61 13.25 8.61
C THR A 704 -18.06 14.27 9.64
N LYS A 705 -19.24 14.07 10.22
CA LYS A 705 -19.74 14.81 11.37
C LYS A 705 -19.66 13.89 12.58
N SER A 706 -19.08 14.34 13.69
CA SER A 706 -18.98 13.56 14.93
C SER A 706 -19.51 14.37 16.11
N ASP A 707 -20.18 13.69 17.04
CA ASP A 707 -20.60 14.27 18.31
C ASP A 707 -19.62 13.92 19.46
N GLU A 708 -19.88 14.45 20.65
CA GLU A 708 -19.04 14.22 21.85
C GLU A 708 -19.09 12.78 22.38
N TRP A 709 -20.10 11.99 21.99
CA TRP A 709 -20.26 10.60 22.39
C TRP A 709 -19.62 9.62 21.39
N GLY A 710 -18.91 10.13 20.38
CA GLY A 710 -18.23 9.33 19.37
C GLY A 710 -19.15 8.78 18.28
N ARG A 711 -20.41 9.23 18.21
CA ARG A 711 -21.30 8.88 17.09
C ARG A 711 -20.90 9.75 15.91
N ARG A 712 -20.82 9.15 14.73
CA ARG A 712 -20.43 9.85 13.52
C ARG A 712 -21.35 9.54 12.36
N THR A 713 -21.61 10.55 11.55
CA THR A 713 -22.27 10.42 10.24
C THR A 713 -21.22 10.67 9.18
N VAL A 714 -20.95 9.65 8.37
CA VAL A 714 -20.06 9.75 7.21
C VAL A 714 -20.91 9.96 5.97
N ILE A 715 -20.60 11.00 5.20
CA ILE A 715 -21.29 11.36 3.97
C ILE A 715 -20.37 11.06 2.79
N LEU A 716 -20.86 10.24 1.87
CA LEU A 716 -20.20 9.95 0.61
C LEU A 716 -20.92 10.70 -0.51
N LYS A 717 -20.18 11.07 -1.56
CA LYS A 717 -20.68 11.80 -2.72
C LYS A 717 -20.29 11.09 -4.02
N SER A 718 -21.23 10.97 -4.95
CA SER A 718 -20.99 10.48 -6.32
C SER A 718 -20.53 11.62 -7.26
N PRO A 719 -19.96 11.29 -8.44
CA PRO A 719 -19.65 12.29 -9.46
C PRO A 719 -20.89 13.03 -9.97
N THR A 720 -22.07 12.38 -9.91
CA THR A 720 -23.37 12.97 -10.29
C THR A 720 -23.95 13.89 -9.20
N GLY A 721 -23.30 14.00 -8.03
CA GLY A 721 -23.71 14.86 -6.93
C GLY A 721 -24.67 14.22 -5.93
N GLN A 722 -25.00 12.93 -6.10
CA GLN A 722 -25.78 12.17 -5.13
C GLN A 722 -24.99 12.02 -3.82
N ARG A 723 -25.68 12.16 -2.69
CA ARG A 723 -25.10 12.00 -1.35
C ARG A 723 -25.74 10.85 -0.61
N VAL A 724 -24.91 10.02 0.02
CA VAL A 724 -25.35 8.89 0.85
C VAL A 724 -24.70 9.02 2.23
N SER A 725 -25.47 8.80 3.29
CA SER A 725 -25.00 8.92 4.68
C SER A 725 -25.04 7.58 5.41
N PHE A 726 -23.96 7.31 6.14
CA PHE A 726 -23.80 6.15 7.01
C PHE A 726 -23.60 6.60 8.45
N SER A 727 -24.33 5.97 9.37
CA SER A 727 -24.18 6.20 10.81
C SER A 727 -23.22 5.20 11.43
N ARG A 728 -22.35 5.66 12.33
CA ARG A 728 -21.39 4.83 13.06
C ARG A 728 -21.38 5.21 14.55
N PRO A 729 -21.07 4.28 15.47
CA PRO A 729 -20.67 2.88 15.21
C PRO A 729 -21.81 2.01 14.67
N SER A 730 -21.47 0.93 13.98
CA SER A 730 -22.41 -0.07 13.43
C SER A 730 -22.10 -1.46 13.99
N ALA A 731 -23.13 -2.29 14.18
CA ALA A 731 -22.95 -3.71 14.53
C ALA A 731 -22.23 -4.49 13.41
N TYR A 732 -22.17 -3.92 12.20
CA TYR A 732 -21.60 -4.51 10.99
C TYR A 732 -20.21 -3.94 10.64
N ASP A 733 -19.56 -3.25 11.58
CA ASP A 733 -18.23 -2.65 11.36
C ASP A 733 -17.11 -3.71 11.24
N SER A 734 -17.32 -4.93 11.77
CA SER A 734 -16.36 -6.05 11.66
C SER A 734 -16.48 -6.86 10.36
N LEU A 735 -17.24 -6.35 9.38
CA LEU A 735 -17.29 -6.93 8.04
C LEU A 735 -16.10 -6.43 7.21
N LEU A 736 -15.64 -7.25 6.25
CA LEU A 736 -14.54 -6.89 5.33
C LEU A 736 -14.96 -5.88 4.24
N LEU A 737 -16.09 -5.20 4.43
CA LEU A 737 -16.60 -4.19 3.52
C LEU A 737 -15.59 -3.03 3.37
N PRO A 738 -15.56 -2.35 2.21
CA PRO A 738 -14.83 -1.12 2.02
C PRO A 738 -15.03 -0.14 3.16
N ARG A 739 -13.94 0.52 3.57
CA ARG A 739 -14.02 1.57 4.59
C ARG A 739 -14.69 2.80 3.99
N LEU A 740 -15.40 3.56 4.82
CA LEU A 740 -16.14 4.74 4.37
C LEU A 740 -15.25 5.97 4.07
N ASP A 741 -13.93 5.86 4.30
CA ASP A 741 -12.93 6.83 3.87
C ASP A 741 -12.25 6.45 2.55
N GLU A 742 -12.59 5.28 1.98
CA GLU A 742 -12.09 4.80 0.70
C GLU A 742 -13.14 5.01 -0.41
N PRO A 743 -12.70 5.18 -1.67
CA PRO A 743 -13.61 5.16 -2.81
C PRO A 743 -14.27 3.79 -3.00
N GLN A 744 -15.55 3.79 -3.34
CA GLN A 744 -16.35 2.56 -3.41
C GLN A 744 -17.58 2.68 -4.28
N TYR A 745 -18.02 1.57 -4.87
CA TYR A 745 -19.32 1.44 -5.52
C TYR A 745 -20.37 1.07 -4.48
N LEU A 746 -21.54 1.72 -4.55
CA LEU A 746 -22.66 1.46 -3.65
C LEU A 746 -23.81 0.81 -4.41
N MET A 747 -24.23 -0.37 -3.96
CA MET A 747 -25.41 -1.04 -4.50
C MET A 747 -26.64 -0.67 -3.65
N HIS A 748 -27.21 0.52 -3.89
CA HIS A 748 -28.26 1.12 -3.06
C HIS A 748 -29.45 0.20 -2.76
N SER A 749 -29.83 -0.63 -3.73
CA SER A 749 -30.94 -1.56 -3.59
C SER A 749 -30.60 -2.80 -2.76
N ALA A 750 -29.32 -3.13 -2.57
CA ALA A 750 -28.85 -4.32 -1.85
C ALA A 750 -28.61 -4.00 -0.36
N THR A 751 -29.67 -3.62 0.34
CA THR A 751 -29.66 -3.40 1.79
C THR A 751 -29.75 -4.73 2.53
N PHE A 752 -28.85 -4.96 3.49
CA PHE A 752 -28.84 -6.15 4.35
C PHE A 752 -29.14 -5.83 5.82
N ALA A 753 -29.11 -4.55 6.20
CA ALA A 753 -29.58 -4.09 7.50
C ALA A 753 -29.97 -2.61 7.50
N GLU A 754 -30.99 -2.29 8.30
CA GLU A 754 -31.41 -0.91 8.55
C GLU A 754 -30.39 -0.15 9.43
N PRO A 755 -30.28 1.18 9.31
CA PRO A 755 -31.04 2.05 8.41
C PRO A 755 -30.49 2.12 6.98
N ASN A 756 -29.18 1.90 6.75
CA ASN A 756 -28.50 2.13 5.46
C ASN A 756 -27.28 1.21 5.26
N GLU A 757 -27.25 -0.01 5.79
CA GLU A 757 -26.16 -0.94 5.50
C GLU A 757 -26.43 -1.69 4.20
N VAL A 758 -25.68 -1.29 3.17
CA VAL A 758 -25.78 -1.82 1.82
C VAL A 758 -24.51 -2.55 1.41
N LEU A 759 -24.62 -3.47 0.45
CA LEU A 759 -23.46 -4.02 -0.24
C LEU A 759 -22.68 -2.88 -0.91
N ARG A 760 -21.37 -2.89 -0.69
CA ARG A 760 -20.44 -1.88 -1.15
C ARG A 760 -19.13 -2.53 -1.55
N PHE A 761 -18.50 -2.03 -2.61
CA PHE A 761 -17.37 -2.69 -3.25
C PHE A 761 -16.25 -1.71 -3.60
N ARG A 762 -14.98 -2.12 -3.48
CA ARG A 762 -13.83 -1.34 -3.93
C ARG A 762 -13.69 -1.43 -5.45
N PRO A 763 -13.24 -0.36 -6.12
CA PRO A 763 -12.71 -0.45 -7.47
C PRO A 763 -11.48 -1.37 -7.49
N GLY A 764 -11.52 -2.41 -8.31
CA GLY A 764 -10.36 -3.24 -8.65
C GLY A 764 -9.65 -2.70 -9.89
N PHE A 765 -8.36 -3.02 -10.03
CA PHE A 765 -7.52 -2.55 -11.13
C PHE A 765 -6.83 -3.72 -11.83
N ASP A 766 -6.58 -3.56 -13.13
CA ASP A 766 -5.77 -4.50 -13.91
C ASP A 766 -4.36 -3.90 -14.05
N SER A 767 -3.43 -4.36 -13.22
CA SER A 767 -2.05 -3.88 -13.20
C SER A 767 -1.09 -5.00 -12.79
N PRO A 768 0.20 -4.93 -13.20
CA PRO A 768 1.20 -5.89 -12.76
C PRO A 768 1.37 -5.95 -11.23
N TYR A 769 1.13 -4.82 -10.55
CA TYR A 769 1.09 -4.77 -9.09
C TYR A 769 -0.04 -5.63 -8.52
N GLN A 770 -1.26 -5.53 -9.06
CA GLN A 770 -2.37 -6.38 -8.61
C GLN A 770 -2.09 -7.86 -8.91
N ASP A 771 -1.50 -8.17 -10.05
CA ASP A 771 -1.19 -9.55 -10.44
C ASP A 771 -0.11 -10.16 -9.54
N MET A 772 0.88 -9.36 -9.13
CA MET A 772 1.88 -9.76 -8.14
C MET A 772 1.25 -10.22 -6.82
N TRP A 773 0.07 -9.73 -6.44
CA TRP A 773 -0.62 -10.05 -5.19
C TRP A 773 -1.84 -10.98 -5.36
N VAL A 774 -1.94 -11.74 -6.45
CA VAL A 774 -2.95 -12.81 -6.62
C VAL A 774 -2.78 -13.91 -5.56
N ASP A 775 -3.86 -14.50 -5.03
CA ASP A 775 -3.82 -15.50 -3.95
C ASP A 775 -3.15 -15.00 -2.65
N PHE A 776 -3.17 -13.68 -2.40
CA PHE A 776 -2.75 -13.08 -1.14
C PHE A 776 -3.96 -12.45 -0.43
N PRO A 777 -4.23 -12.77 0.85
CA PRO A 777 -3.35 -13.50 1.77
C PRO A 777 -3.48 -15.03 1.73
N LYS A 778 -2.36 -15.77 1.70
CA LYS A 778 -2.34 -17.22 1.98
C LYS A 778 -2.52 -17.49 3.48
N ARG A 779 -3.75 -17.75 3.91
CA ARG A 779 -4.10 -18.00 5.32
C ARG A 779 -3.65 -19.38 5.80
N ARG A 780 -3.28 -19.48 7.08
CA ARG A 780 -2.92 -20.75 7.74
C ARG A 780 -4.16 -21.58 8.07
N MET A 781 -3.98 -22.88 8.24
CA MET A 781 -5.06 -23.77 8.66
C MET A 781 -5.36 -23.57 10.15
N ALA A 782 -6.66 -23.62 10.50
CA ALA A 782 -7.14 -23.53 11.88
C ALA A 782 -6.75 -24.78 12.68
N ASN A 783 -5.50 -24.85 13.13
CA ASN A 783 -5.07 -25.79 14.16
C ASN A 783 -4.65 -25.00 15.39
N ARG A 784 -4.97 -25.52 16.59
CA ARG A 784 -4.48 -24.97 17.86
C ARG A 784 -2.99 -24.70 17.69
N SER A 785 -2.59 -23.44 17.83
CA SER A 785 -1.19 -23.01 17.71
C SER A 785 -0.30 -24.05 18.35
N ILE A 786 0.50 -24.72 17.52
CA ILE A 786 1.48 -25.66 18.05
C ILE A 786 2.50 -24.75 18.71
N VAL A 787 2.33 -24.52 20.01
CA VAL A 787 3.45 -24.19 20.88
C VAL A 787 4.36 -25.39 20.71
N ALA A 788 5.33 -25.31 19.78
CA ALA A 788 6.28 -26.38 19.59
C ALA A 788 6.82 -26.74 20.97
N ASN A 789 6.51 -27.96 21.41
CA ASN A 789 6.92 -28.39 22.73
C ASN A 789 8.44 -28.27 22.78
N GLN A 790 8.92 -27.44 23.73
CA GLN A 790 10.27 -27.47 24.26
C GLN A 790 11.39 -27.59 23.21
N SER A 791 11.84 -26.45 22.66
CA SER A 791 13.27 -26.29 22.45
C SER A 791 13.88 -25.76 23.75
N GLU A 792 14.63 -26.64 24.40
CA GLU A 792 15.30 -26.49 25.68
C GLU A 792 15.87 -25.08 25.92
N SER A 793 15.38 -24.40 26.97
CA SER A 793 16.09 -23.34 27.72
C SER A 793 16.51 -22.03 27.00
N GLY A 794 15.77 -21.56 25.99
CA GLY A 794 16.03 -20.24 25.37
C GLY A 794 15.15 -19.08 25.84
N ALA A 795 13.92 -19.36 26.27
CA ALA A 795 12.91 -18.32 26.51
C ALA A 795 13.09 -17.52 27.82
N ALA A 796 13.86 -18.04 28.79
CA ALA A 796 13.99 -17.42 30.11
C ALA A 796 15.04 -16.30 30.20
N ASN A 797 15.87 -16.08 29.18
CA ASN A 797 16.98 -15.11 29.23
C ASN A 797 16.91 -14.00 28.16
N ALA A 798 15.81 -13.88 27.42
CA ALA A 798 15.64 -12.83 26.40
C ALA A 798 15.06 -11.51 26.96
N ASP A 799 14.64 -11.47 28.23
CA ASP A 799 14.06 -10.29 28.89
C ASP A 799 15.07 -9.46 29.72
N GLY A 800 16.35 -9.86 29.78
CA GLY A 800 17.38 -9.19 30.59
C GLY A 800 18.21 -8.11 29.89
N THR A 801 18.26 -8.10 28.55
CA THR A 801 19.01 -7.07 27.82
C THR A 801 18.15 -5.82 27.66
N ASN A 802 18.51 -4.76 28.38
CA ASN A 802 18.08 -3.37 28.22
C ASN A 802 17.54 -3.08 26.80
N ARG A 803 16.24 -3.28 26.60
CA ARG A 803 15.48 -2.70 25.49
C ARG A 803 15.23 -1.23 25.85
N SER A 804 16.30 -0.44 25.94
CA SER A 804 16.22 1.00 25.86
C SER A 804 16.35 1.38 24.38
N SER A 805 15.25 1.87 23.81
CA SER A 805 15.17 2.67 22.58
C SER A 805 15.77 2.08 21.29
N SER A 806 14.99 1.25 20.58
CA SER A 806 15.01 1.23 19.10
C SER A 806 13.72 0.71 18.44
N ARG A 807 12.62 0.58 19.19
CA ARG A 807 11.27 0.60 18.63
C ARG A 807 10.54 1.79 19.24
N LEU A 808 10.81 2.96 18.71
CA LEU A 808 9.92 4.11 18.83
C LEU A 808 9.26 4.22 17.45
N GLY A 809 7.95 4.00 17.41
CA GLY A 809 7.17 3.90 16.18
C GLY A 809 6.82 5.24 15.56
#